data_AF-A0A1E3G2Y7-F1
#
_entry.id   AF-A0A1E3G2Y7-F1
#
_cell.length_a   1.000
_cell.length_b   1.000
_cell.length_c   1.000
_cell.angle_alpha   90.00
_cell.angle_beta   90.00
_cell.angle_gamma   90.00
#
_symmetry.space_group_name_H-M   'P 1'
#
loop_
_entity.id
_entity.type
_entity.pdbx_description
1 polymer ?
#
loop_
_entity_poly.entity_id
_entity_poly.type
_entity_poly.pdbx_seq_one_letter_code
_entity_poly.pdbx_strand_id
1 'polypeptide(L)'
;MDIFQSINQFILQKNFSKAKELATNIPSEVDRYNVLGIIHFYEGNLDGALELFQTALKIDPVHPDVLFNYSKTLFEKGNYFESWRYLTRIPEKTWEVWDMLGDTQLKLGNPAMALHYYDKAFKSSNIPELKQKYDEVRKQYYKGNKLAIFCLPGLDSFIHDIASILSHVYDVRLAITTDSKQIVDTYTWADIVWLEWANEMAVQITNKLPKGHKKVLCRLHGYEALRTDFLSSLNWDNVDVILFVAWHVQKTAYMNNPNLSKKRSFVVNNGVNLSSFRFKNRYPGTDLVFVGNFNYKKNPALAIQILLKLIKKSPEYKLYWKGVIQDQRLKEYTDYLLEELNLKENFVFEEFGKDVDQFLENKNIFLSTSIHEGYGVAILEAMAKGLKPVIHNFFVAKEFYPQEFLFNDVDEAVAMITSNEYDSEKYRRFVEETSSLEKQIASILEILNEIKTVGTENNILSERVESQSCSISDKKRNNSNWDELWKDYSQFDSTKIMSEYFGASLRSETLEVLNRFFKLCGARILEVGTGTGAHALEFGIRGAEVVGIDVSENSIHLAKKLVSEYGAKNVSFEVYDGFLLSKKWSKEFFDIVFSRGVIEHFNDEELLKLLKEMAYAGKYVVVTVPYSKSEIYRLSKELRIQTNTWSYGFERDFETLRGIFERAGLIMLHEEVIGVGAEAGYARWINPNVVSLKLAENLTKFFRNESAGSWLVAIGTANEYLANIFKSLQPRQKIAFVEGMPRIYERDIPPVSIVVPILNRKKYISRLLENISHQVFRDFELIIVDDGSTDGTLDEVNKDKELLADCEVKIIRNETNLGTFKARQIGAENSEGKFVVFHDADDLIHPKTIERLLNDIENFEDRKPLLAVPCALMNNGSFIGQIWSVNFFKNDIERFTEEIIALSGRTSIINTLLDRQEVVNTGNTILKLLSYVGIEKLSVAEDSLLGDMLTLEGNLLFLPVFYTYCGYERGNPDSFSKKLERRIMDIPVWIGLLVNFLTYKKKMFDEKYLFEIERLMKENALKFYGEINGKKLIERYEFYKREFRKVLTNHAE
;
A
#
# COMPACT_ATOMS: atom_id res chain seq x y z
N MET A 1 -30.04 -9.88 57.80
CA MET A 1 -28.73 -9.70 57.15
C MET A 1 -29.02 -9.28 55.74
N ASP A 2 -28.43 -8.19 55.27
CA ASP A 2 -28.64 -7.73 53.89
C ASP A 2 -28.29 -8.87 52.92
N ILE A 3 -29.13 -9.09 51.91
CA ILE A 3 -28.99 -10.20 50.97
C ILE A 3 -27.64 -10.12 50.25
N PHE A 4 -27.18 -8.91 49.92
CA PHE A 4 -25.88 -8.67 49.29
C PHE A 4 -24.72 -8.98 50.24
N GLN A 5 -24.82 -8.63 51.53
CA GLN A 5 -23.81 -9.00 52.53
C GLN A 5 -23.70 -10.52 52.69
N SER A 6 -24.84 -11.23 52.67
CA SER A 6 -24.88 -12.69 52.78
C SER A 6 -24.24 -13.36 51.56
N ILE A 7 -24.53 -12.85 50.35
CA ILE A 7 -23.91 -13.31 49.10
C ILE A 7 -22.39 -13.09 49.13
N ASN A 8 -21.93 -11.90 49.53
CA ASN A 8 -20.50 -11.60 49.61
C ASN A 8 -19.76 -12.53 50.59
N GLN A 9 -20.36 -12.85 51.75
CA GLN A 9 -19.78 -13.84 52.68
C GLN A 9 -19.60 -15.22 52.03
N PHE A 10 -20.57 -15.69 51.24
CA PHE A 10 -20.44 -16.97 50.53
C PHE A 10 -19.41 -16.92 49.41
N ILE A 11 -19.26 -15.79 48.71
CA ILE A 11 -18.17 -15.57 47.73
C ILE A 11 -16.81 -15.69 48.42
N LEU A 12 -16.62 -15.02 49.56
CA LEU A 12 -15.36 -15.08 50.34
C LEU A 12 -15.06 -16.49 50.87
N GLN A 13 -16.10 -17.26 51.20
CA GLN A 13 -16.00 -18.68 51.59
C GLN A 13 -15.84 -19.63 50.40
N LYS A 14 -15.81 -19.13 49.16
CA LYS A 14 -15.81 -19.91 47.90
C LYS A 14 -17.01 -20.85 47.75
N ASN A 15 -18.13 -20.57 48.41
CA ASN A 15 -19.37 -21.32 48.30
C ASN A 15 -20.30 -20.69 47.24
N PHE A 16 -19.89 -20.79 45.98
CA PHE A 16 -20.54 -20.08 44.87
C PHE A 16 -21.94 -20.61 44.54
N SER A 17 -22.22 -21.90 44.76
CA SER A 17 -23.54 -22.48 44.54
C SER A 17 -24.59 -21.82 45.43
N LYS A 18 -24.30 -21.66 46.73
CA LYS A 18 -25.17 -20.99 47.68
C LYS A 18 -25.28 -19.49 47.43
N ALA A 19 -24.21 -18.85 46.96
CA ALA A 19 -24.24 -17.45 46.52
C ALA A 19 -25.18 -17.25 45.32
N LYS A 20 -25.16 -18.15 44.33
CA LYS A 20 -26.06 -18.11 43.15
C LYS A 20 -27.52 -18.35 43.54
N GLU A 21 -27.79 -19.31 44.42
CA GLU A 21 -29.14 -19.56 44.93
C GLU A 21 -29.71 -18.29 45.58
N LEU A 22 -28.95 -17.63 46.45
CA LEU A 22 -29.37 -16.39 47.08
C LEU A 22 -29.54 -15.24 46.08
N ALA A 23 -28.68 -15.14 45.06
CA ALA A 23 -28.79 -14.12 44.02
C ALA A 23 -30.10 -14.20 43.22
N THR A 24 -30.72 -15.38 43.10
CA THR A 24 -32.04 -15.52 42.43
C THR A 24 -33.16 -14.76 43.12
N ASN A 25 -33.02 -14.48 44.42
CA ASN A 25 -34.01 -13.74 45.21
C ASN A 25 -33.87 -12.21 45.08
N ILE A 26 -32.92 -11.70 44.29
CA ILE A 26 -32.76 -10.26 44.02
C ILE A 26 -33.90 -9.81 43.07
N PRO A 27 -34.76 -8.86 43.48
CA PRO A 27 -35.91 -8.44 42.67
C PRO A 27 -35.51 -7.69 41.39
N SER A 28 -34.54 -6.79 41.49
CA SER A 28 -34.01 -6.02 40.36
C SER A 28 -33.27 -6.94 39.40
N GLU A 29 -33.71 -6.96 38.15
CA GLU A 29 -33.13 -7.82 37.12
C GLU A 29 -31.69 -7.40 36.79
N VAL A 30 -31.43 -6.10 36.72
CA VAL A 30 -30.08 -5.55 36.48
C VAL A 30 -29.14 -5.95 37.63
N ASP A 31 -29.57 -5.75 38.89
CA ASP A 31 -28.75 -6.09 40.06
C ASP A 31 -28.53 -7.60 40.17
N ARG A 32 -29.54 -8.40 39.84
CA ARG A 32 -29.43 -9.86 39.83
C ARG A 32 -28.37 -10.33 38.82
N TYR A 33 -28.42 -9.84 37.58
CA TYR A 33 -27.42 -10.17 36.57
C TYR A 33 -26.03 -9.66 36.95
N ASN A 34 -25.93 -8.45 37.51
CA ASN A 34 -24.68 -7.90 38.02
C ASN A 34 -24.07 -8.82 39.11
N VAL A 35 -24.86 -9.20 40.12
CA VAL A 35 -24.39 -10.06 41.21
C VAL A 35 -24.01 -11.45 40.71
N LEU A 36 -24.79 -12.04 39.80
CA LEU A 36 -24.43 -13.32 39.17
C LEU A 36 -23.11 -13.18 38.39
N GLY A 37 -22.91 -12.09 37.65
CA GLY A 37 -21.66 -11.80 36.95
C GLY A 37 -20.47 -11.69 37.91
N ILE A 38 -20.63 -11.00 39.05
CA ILE A 38 -19.61 -10.92 40.10
C ILE A 38 -19.26 -12.31 40.62
N ILE A 39 -20.26 -13.17 40.88
CA ILE A 39 -20.01 -14.55 41.32
C ILE A 39 -19.19 -15.32 40.28
N HIS A 40 -19.56 -15.24 39.00
CA HIS A 40 -18.82 -15.87 37.90
C HIS A 40 -17.38 -15.35 37.78
N PHE A 41 -17.17 -14.05 38.00
CA PHE A 41 -15.84 -13.45 38.02
C PHE A 41 -14.96 -14.09 39.11
N TYR A 42 -15.47 -14.21 40.34
CA TYR A 42 -14.73 -14.85 41.45
C TYR A 42 -14.59 -16.38 41.30
N GLU A 43 -15.43 -17.03 40.52
CA GLU A 43 -15.26 -18.43 40.09
C GLU A 43 -14.13 -18.62 39.07
N GLY A 44 -13.63 -17.54 38.46
CA GLY A 44 -12.69 -17.57 37.34
C GLY A 44 -13.35 -17.79 35.98
N ASN A 45 -14.69 -17.79 35.91
CA ASN A 45 -15.44 -17.86 34.66
C ASN A 45 -15.69 -16.45 34.10
N LEU A 46 -14.64 -15.86 33.54
CA LEU A 46 -14.69 -14.49 33.01
C LEU A 46 -15.66 -14.34 31.82
N ASP A 47 -15.79 -15.35 30.96
CA ASP A 47 -16.72 -15.31 29.82
C ASP A 47 -18.18 -15.29 30.28
N GLY A 48 -18.55 -16.16 31.21
CA GLY A 48 -19.88 -16.15 31.81
C GLY A 48 -20.18 -14.85 32.56
N ALA A 49 -19.16 -14.26 33.21
CA ALA A 49 -19.31 -12.97 33.86
C ALA A 49 -19.61 -11.85 32.83
N LEU A 50 -18.86 -11.78 31.72
CA LEU A 50 -19.09 -10.80 30.66
C LEU A 50 -20.49 -10.93 30.03
N GLU A 51 -20.96 -12.14 29.78
CA GLU A 51 -22.30 -12.39 29.22
C GLU A 51 -23.40 -11.86 30.14
N LEU A 52 -23.28 -12.11 31.45
CA LEU A 52 -24.22 -11.63 32.46
C LEU A 52 -24.20 -10.11 32.59
N PHE A 53 -23.01 -9.50 32.65
CA PHE A 53 -22.88 -8.04 32.67
C PHE A 53 -23.41 -7.39 31.40
N GLN A 54 -23.14 -7.97 30.22
CA GLN A 54 -23.67 -7.45 28.96
C GLN A 54 -25.20 -7.55 28.93
N THR A 55 -25.77 -8.61 29.49
CA THR A 55 -27.22 -8.75 29.64
C THR A 55 -27.79 -7.66 30.55
N ALA A 56 -27.12 -7.36 31.67
CA ALA A 56 -27.49 -6.24 32.54
C ALA A 56 -27.38 -4.88 31.82
N LEU A 57 -26.32 -4.64 31.05
CA LEU A 57 -26.13 -3.41 30.27
C LEU A 57 -27.11 -3.26 29.09
N LYS A 58 -27.71 -4.35 28.61
CA LYS A 58 -28.82 -4.25 27.64
C LYS A 58 -30.09 -3.67 28.27
N ILE A 59 -30.28 -3.88 29.57
CA ILE A 59 -31.44 -3.39 30.33
C ILE A 59 -31.17 -1.96 30.83
N ASP A 60 -30.00 -1.73 31.45
CA ASP A 60 -29.54 -0.40 31.86
C ASP A 60 -28.10 -0.14 31.36
N PRO A 61 -27.96 0.50 30.18
CA PRO A 61 -26.66 0.75 29.53
C PRO A 61 -25.71 1.67 30.28
N VAL A 62 -26.22 2.41 31.27
CA VAL A 62 -25.45 3.41 32.02
C VAL A 62 -25.33 3.06 33.51
N HIS A 63 -25.67 1.81 33.89
CA HIS A 63 -25.61 1.37 35.27
C HIS A 63 -24.16 1.37 35.80
N PRO A 64 -23.81 2.21 36.79
CA PRO A 64 -22.42 2.42 37.21
C PRO A 64 -21.70 1.14 37.67
N ASP A 65 -22.35 0.35 38.53
CA ASP A 65 -21.74 -0.86 39.09
C ASP A 65 -21.51 -1.94 38.02
N VAL A 66 -22.44 -2.09 37.08
CA VAL A 66 -22.32 -3.05 35.98
C VAL A 66 -21.20 -2.60 35.04
N LEU A 67 -21.14 -1.32 34.69
CA LEU A 67 -20.07 -0.75 33.87
C LEU A 67 -18.70 -1.00 34.52
N PHE A 68 -18.57 -0.77 35.83
CA PHE A 68 -17.33 -1.01 36.55
C PHE A 68 -16.94 -2.49 36.55
N ASN A 69 -17.85 -3.39 36.91
CA ASN A 69 -17.57 -4.83 36.96
C ASN A 69 -17.32 -5.44 35.58
N TYR A 70 -18.03 -4.97 34.56
CA TYR A 70 -17.80 -5.34 33.17
C TYR A 70 -16.41 -4.90 32.72
N SER A 71 -16.05 -3.64 32.99
CA SER A 71 -14.74 -3.10 32.67
C SER A 71 -13.62 -3.85 33.39
N LYS A 72 -13.81 -4.19 34.68
CA LYS A 72 -12.89 -5.00 35.48
C LYS A 72 -12.65 -6.36 34.86
N THR A 73 -13.72 -7.03 34.43
CA THR A 73 -13.64 -8.32 33.77
C THR A 73 -12.92 -8.23 32.42
N LEU A 74 -13.18 -7.18 31.64
CA LEU A 74 -12.47 -6.91 30.38
C LEU A 74 -10.97 -6.66 30.62
N PHE A 75 -10.61 -5.95 31.68
CA PHE A 75 -9.21 -5.70 32.04
C PHE A 75 -8.46 -6.99 32.38
N GLU A 76 -9.04 -7.86 33.21
CA GLU A 76 -8.45 -9.17 33.56
C GLU A 76 -8.25 -10.06 32.32
N LYS A 77 -9.12 -9.93 31.31
CA LYS A 77 -8.96 -10.62 30.02
C LYS A 77 -7.91 -9.98 29.09
N GLY A 78 -7.31 -8.85 29.47
CA GLY A 78 -6.36 -8.10 28.65
C GLY A 78 -6.98 -7.17 27.61
N ASN A 79 -8.31 -6.96 27.64
CA ASN A 79 -9.03 -6.05 26.74
C ASN A 79 -9.02 -4.61 27.28
N TYR A 80 -7.84 -4.00 27.35
CA TYR A 80 -7.63 -2.71 28.05
C TYR A 80 -8.37 -1.52 27.42
N PHE A 81 -8.48 -1.45 26.09
CA PHE A 81 -9.23 -0.39 25.41
C PHE A 81 -10.73 -0.48 25.70
N GLU A 82 -11.30 -1.68 25.63
CA GLU A 82 -12.70 -1.94 25.97
C GLU A 82 -12.97 -1.63 27.45
N SER A 83 -12.06 -2.03 28.33
CA SER A 83 -12.15 -1.67 29.74
C SER A 83 -12.18 -0.15 29.94
N TRP A 84 -11.23 0.58 29.34
CA TRP A 84 -11.18 2.04 29.39
C TRP A 84 -12.47 2.68 28.88
N ARG A 85 -12.98 2.29 27.71
CA ARG A 85 -14.14 2.96 27.10
C ARG A 85 -15.38 2.89 28.00
N TYR A 86 -15.66 1.74 28.61
CA TYR A 86 -16.79 1.59 29.52
C TYR A 86 -16.57 2.32 30.85
N LEU A 87 -15.35 2.36 31.38
CA LEU A 87 -15.02 3.18 32.56
C LEU A 87 -15.27 4.67 32.33
N THR A 88 -15.00 5.20 31.13
CA THR A 88 -15.25 6.63 30.84
C THR A 88 -16.72 7.01 30.96
N ARG A 89 -17.63 6.04 30.74
CA ARG A 89 -19.09 6.24 30.78
C ARG A 89 -19.67 6.34 32.18
N ILE A 90 -18.91 5.91 33.20
CA ILE A 90 -19.35 6.01 34.60
C ILE A 90 -19.45 7.50 34.99
N PRO A 91 -20.65 8.00 35.36
CA PRO A 91 -20.84 9.43 35.60
C PRO A 91 -20.10 9.93 36.84
N GLU A 92 -20.32 9.27 37.98
CA GLU A 92 -19.66 9.58 39.24
C GLU A 92 -18.48 8.63 39.43
N LYS A 93 -17.28 9.14 39.15
CA LYS A 93 -16.05 8.35 39.21
C LYS A 93 -15.51 8.35 40.63
N THR A 94 -15.60 7.20 41.29
CA THR A 94 -14.97 6.95 42.58
C THR A 94 -13.46 6.77 42.43
N TRP A 95 -12.73 6.63 43.54
CA TRP A 95 -11.29 6.39 43.49
C TRP A 95 -10.96 5.08 42.77
N GLU A 96 -11.80 4.05 42.87
CA GLU A 96 -11.65 2.77 42.18
C GLU A 96 -11.71 2.94 40.66
N VAL A 97 -12.66 3.76 40.18
CA VAL A 97 -12.83 4.04 38.75
C VAL A 97 -11.63 4.82 38.22
N TRP A 98 -11.17 5.84 38.96
CA TRP A 98 -9.98 6.62 38.58
C TRP A 98 -8.71 5.76 38.59
N ASP A 99 -8.52 4.92 39.60
CA ASP A 99 -7.36 4.02 39.67
C ASP A 99 -7.34 3.07 38.48
N MET A 100 -8.50 2.48 38.15
CA MET A 100 -8.62 1.54 37.05
C MET A 100 -8.47 2.22 35.67
N LEU A 101 -8.98 3.44 35.50
CA LEU A 101 -8.69 4.27 34.32
C LEU A 101 -7.17 4.50 34.19
N GLY A 102 -6.48 4.74 35.30
CA GLY A 102 -5.02 4.82 35.34
C GLY A 102 -4.34 3.53 34.88
N ASP A 103 -4.78 2.38 35.39
CA ASP A 103 -4.23 1.07 35.01
C ASP A 103 -4.43 0.79 33.51
N THR A 104 -5.61 1.10 32.98
CA THR A 104 -5.90 0.91 31.54
C THR A 104 -4.97 1.76 30.68
N GLN A 105 -4.79 3.04 31.00
CA GLN A 105 -3.91 3.94 30.26
C GLN A 105 -2.44 3.54 30.39
N LEU A 106 -2.02 3.04 31.55
CA LEU A 106 -0.65 2.56 31.73
C LEU A 106 -0.38 1.32 30.87
N LYS A 107 -1.33 0.38 30.79
CA LYS A 107 -1.27 -0.79 29.91
C LYS A 107 -1.32 -0.42 28.42
N LEU A 108 -2.02 0.66 28.09
CA LEU A 108 -2.07 1.22 26.73
C LEU A 108 -0.86 2.12 26.39
N GLY A 109 0.15 2.19 27.27
CA GLY A 109 1.38 2.94 27.00
C GLY A 109 1.24 4.47 27.12
N ASN A 110 0.23 4.96 27.84
CA ASN A 110 -0.03 6.38 28.06
C ASN A 110 0.25 6.81 29.52
N PRO A 111 1.52 6.87 29.95
CA PRO A 111 1.87 7.09 31.35
C PRO A 111 1.49 8.50 31.86
N ALA A 112 1.47 9.51 30.98
CA ALA A 112 1.05 10.86 31.37
C ALA A 112 -0.43 10.88 31.79
N MET A 113 -1.29 10.25 30.97
CA MET A 113 -2.70 10.13 31.31
C MET A 113 -2.94 9.17 32.48
N ALA A 114 -2.18 8.08 32.58
CA ALA A 114 -2.27 7.16 33.71
C ALA A 114 -2.01 7.88 35.05
N LEU A 115 -0.95 8.68 35.11
CA LEU A 115 -0.62 9.49 36.29
C LEU A 115 -1.66 10.55 36.58
N HIS A 116 -2.25 11.16 35.55
CA HIS A 116 -3.38 12.08 35.73
C HIS A 116 -4.58 11.40 36.40
N TYR A 117 -4.89 10.16 36.01
CA TYR A 117 -5.97 9.39 36.62
C TYR A 117 -5.63 8.91 38.03
N TYR A 118 -4.41 8.44 38.29
CA TYR A 118 -3.97 8.12 39.66
C TYR A 118 -3.99 9.34 40.59
N ASP A 119 -3.62 10.52 40.09
CA ASP A 119 -3.70 11.78 40.84
C ASP A 119 -5.12 12.11 41.28
N LYS A 120 -6.10 11.91 40.38
CA LYS A 120 -7.52 12.01 40.73
C LYS A 120 -7.94 10.95 41.75
N ALA A 121 -7.48 9.70 41.59
CA ALA A 121 -7.81 8.60 42.49
C ALA A 121 -7.40 8.88 43.94
N PHE A 122 -6.12 9.22 44.18
CA PHE A 122 -5.65 9.45 45.55
C PHE A 122 -6.12 10.79 46.14
N LYS A 123 -6.41 11.82 45.33
CA LYS A 123 -7.02 13.07 45.82
C LYS A 123 -8.48 12.91 46.21
N SER A 124 -9.17 11.95 45.61
CA SER A 124 -10.58 11.63 45.89
C SER A 124 -10.78 10.63 47.04
N SER A 125 -9.69 10.17 47.69
CA SER A 125 -9.74 9.19 48.78
C SER A 125 -8.70 9.49 49.88
N ASN A 126 -8.79 8.77 51.00
CA ASN A 126 -7.82 8.84 52.11
C ASN A 126 -6.90 7.61 52.17
N ILE A 127 -6.72 6.89 51.06
CA ILE A 127 -5.99 5.62 50.98
C ILE A 127 -4.50 5.89 50.68
N PRO A 128 -3.57 5.65 51.63
CA PRO A 128 -2.15 5.96 51.44
C PRO A 128 -1.49 5.21 50.27
N GLU A 129 -1.95 3.98 49.99
CA GLU A 129 -1.41 3.09 48.97
C GLU A 129 -1.57 3.67 47.55
N LEU A 130 -2.64 4.43 47.28
CA LEU A 130 -2.86 5.06 45.97
C LEU A 130 -1.84 6.16 45.70
N LYS A 131 -1.49 6.93 46.72
CA LYS A 131 -0.43 7.93 46.61
C LYS A 131 0.93 7.27 46.38
N GLN A 132 1.20 6.15 47.08
CA GLN A 132 2.40 5.36 46.83
C GLN A 132 2.46 4.85 45.38
N LYS A 133 1.36 4.30 44.85
CA LYS A 133 1.26 3.86 43.44
C LYS A 133 1.56 5.00 42.47
N TYR A 134 0.96 6.18 42.69
CA TYR A 134 1.25 7.37 41.90
C TYR A 134 2.74 7.75 41.95
N ASP A 135 3.34 7.81 43.14
CA ASP A 135 4.74 8.20 43.32
C ASP A 135 5.70 7.18 42.66
N GLU A 136 5.40 5.88 42.74
CA GLU A 136 6.17 4.81 42.10
C GLU A 136 6.13 4.89 40.57
N VAL A 137 4.93 5.01 39.99
CA VAL A 137 4.77 5.17 38.54
C VAL A 137 5.40 6.49 38.09
N ARG A 138 5.22 7.58 38.85
CA ARG A 138 5.81 8.87 38.50
C ARG A 138 7.33 8.80 38.50
N LYS A 139 7.94 8.13 39.48
CA LYS A 139 9.39 7.92 39.52
C LYS A 139 9.91 7.20 38.27
N GLN A 140 9.12 6.31 37.68
CA GLN A 140 9.50 5.60 36.45
C GLN A 140 9.42 6.48 35.19
N TYR A 141 8.41 7.35 35.08
CA TYR A 141 8.11 8.06 33.83
C TYR A 141 8.42 9.57 33.85
N TYR A 142 8.63 10.16 35.02
CA TYR A 142 8.95 11.57 35.16
C TYR A 142 10.31 11.89 34.52
N LYS A 143 10.30 12.88 33.63
CA LYS A 143 11.45 13.22 32.79
C LYS A 143 12.28 14.37 33.31
N GLY A 144 11.79 15.18 34.26
CA GLY A 144 12.50 16.34 34.83
C GLY A 144 12.90 17.43 33.82
N ASN A 145 12.45 17.32 32.57
CA ASN A 145 12.69 18.33 31.54
C ASN A 145 11.65 19.45 31.63
N LYS A 146 12.10 20.66 31.34
CA LYS A 146 11.30 21.87 31.41
C LYS A 146 10.61 22.12 30.07
N LEU A 147 9.29 21.93 30.04
CA LEU A 147 8.42 22.20 28.89
C LEU A 147 7.71 23.54 29.09
N ALA A 148 8.00 24.53 28.26
CA ALA A 148 7.21 25.75 28.19
C ALA A 148 6.20 25.66 27.06
N ILE A 149 4.94 25.93 27.36
CA ILE A 149 3.86 26.02 26.38
C ILE A 149 3.41 27.48 26.31
N PHE A 150 3.50 28.06 25.13
CA PHE A 150 3.21 29.46 24.85
C PHE A 150 1.88 29.58 24.10
N CYS A 151 1.00 30.45 24.59
CA CYS A 151 -0.28 30.73 23.94
C CYS A 151 -0.70 32.19 24.20
N LEU A 152 -1.43 32.80 23.26
CA LEU A 152 -2.00 34.13 23.47
C LEU A 152 -3.31 34.06 24.31
N PRO A 153 -3.60 35.07 25.15
CA PRO A 153 -4.87 35.15 25.86
C PRO A 153 -6.08 35.07 24.91
N GLY A 154 -7.01 34.17 25.18
CA GLY A 154 -8.21 33.96 24.36
C GLY A 154 -8.08 32.87 23.29
N LEU A 155 -6.89 32.28 23.11
CA LEU A 155 -6.64 31.13 22.24
C LEU A 155 -6.28 29.84 23.03
N ASP A 156 -6.45 29.88 24.35
CA ASP A 156 -5.97 28.88 25.31
C ASP A 156 -6.99 27.78 25.65
N SER A 157 -8.16 27.77 25.00
CA SER A 157 -9.26 26.84 25.31
C SER A 157 -8.90 25.34 25.19
N PHE A 158 -7.86 24.99 24.42
CA PHE A 158 -7.50 23.58 24.14
C PHE A 158 -6.29 23.08 24.92
N ILE A 159 -5.57 23.97 25.64
CA ILE A 159 -4.21 23.66 26.10
C ILE A 159 -4.10 23.41 27.61
N HIS A 160 -5.07 23.87 28.41
CA HIS A 160 -5.06 23.72 29.87
C HIS A 160 -5.00 22.25 30.32
N ASP A 161 -5.91 21.42 29.79
CA ASP A 161 -5.95 19.99 30.13
C ASP A 161 -4.65 19.30 29.70
N ILE A 162 -4.17 19.58 28.49
CA ILE A 162 -2.93 19.03 27.95
C ILE A 162 -1.73 19.40 28.84
N ALA A 163 -1.60 20.67 29.21
CA ALA A 163 -0.53 21.16 30.07
C ALA A 163 -0.59 20.51 31.46
N SER A 164 -1.79 20.40 32.03
CA SER A 164 -2.00 19.74 33.33
C SER A 164 -1.60 18.26 33.29
N ILE A 165 -2.00 17.53 32.25
CA ILE A 165 -1.70 16.10 32.12
C ILE A 165 -0.19 15.88 31.90
N LEU A 166 0.43 16.68 31.03
CA LEU A 166 1.86 16.59 30.78
C LEU A 166 2.71 16.96 32.02
N SER A 167 2.17 17.77 32.94
CA SER A 167 2.87 18.15 34.19
C SER A 167 3.19 16.98 35.13
N HIS A 168 2.52 15.84 34.96
CA HIS A 168 2.83 14.64 35.72
C HIS A 168 4.16 14.01 35.29
N VAL A 169 4.58 14.21 34.03
CA VAL A 169 5.80 13.62 33.45
C VAL A 169 6.85 14.65 33.03
N TYR A 170 6.49 15.94 32.93
CA TYR A 170 7.39 17.07 32.63
C TYR A 170 7.24 18.18 33.68
N ASP A 171 8.27 19.02 33.81
CA ASP A 171 8.10 20.31 34.47
C ASP A 171 7.47 21.27 33.47
N VAL A 172 6.19 21.58 33.62
CA VAL A 172 5.44 22.37 32.64
C VAL A 172 5.24 23.81 33.12
N ARG A 173 5.50 24.79 32.25
CA ARG A 173 5.03 26.17 32.40
C ARG A 173 4.14 26.54 31.22
N LEU A 174 2.85 26.73 31.50
CA LEU A 174 1.91 27.30 30.54
C LEU A 174 1.93 28.83 30.67
N ALA A 175 2.43 29.52 29.64
CA ALA A 175 2.52 30.97 29.58
C ALA A 175 1.45 31.53 28.64
N ILE A 176 0.33 31.95 29.22
CA ILE A 176 -0.75 32.66 28.54
C ILE A 176 -0.54 34.15 28.77
N THR A 177 0.06 34.85 27.82
CA THR A 177 0.53 36.23 28.05
C THR A 177 0.78 37.00 26.76
N THR A 178 0.81 38.33 26.85
CA THR A 178 1.39 39.22 25.83
C THR A 178 2.61 39.97 26.38
N ASP A 179 2.98 39.75 27.64
CA ASP A 179 4.07 40.45 28.31
C ASP A 179 5.43 39.90 27.86
N SER A 180 6.28 40.78 27.32
CA SER A 180 7.57 40.39 26.76
C SER A 180 8.54 39.87 27.83
N LYS A 181 8.47 40.37 29.07
CA LYS A 181 9.34 39.89 30.16
C LYS A 181 8.99 38.46 30.53
N GLN A 182 7.71 38.16 30.72
CA GLN A 182 7.23 36.81 30.99
C GLN A 182 7.57 35.82 29.87
N ILE A 183 7.48 36.24 28.61
CA ILE A 183 7.88 35.42 27.45
C ILE A 183 9.36 35.05 27.55
N VAL A 184 10.24 36.03 27.74
CA VAL A 184 11.70 35.82 27.84
C VAL A 184 12.06 34.95 29.03
N ASP A 185 11.49 35.22 30.21
CA ASP A 185 11.76 34.46 31.44
C ASP A 185 11.34 32.99 31.29
N THR A 186 10.17 32.74 30.69
CA THR A 186 9.65 31.39 30.45
C THR A 186 10.48 30.66 29.40
N TYR A 187 10.83 31.33 28.30
CA TYR A 187 11.62 30.75 27.21
C TYR A 187 13.02 30.38 27.69
N THR A 188 13.65 31.27 28.47
CA THR A 188 14.98 31.06 29.04
C THR A 188 15.01 29.84 29.95
N TRP A 189 13.96 29.65 30.75
CA TRP A 189 13.83 28.50 31.67
C TRP A 189 13.69 27.15 30.96
N ALA A 190 13.05 27.09 29.79
CA ALA A 190 12.62 25.82 29.17
C ALA A 190 13.71 25.06 28.40
N ASP A 191 13.63 23.74 28.40
CA ASP A 191 14.41 22.86 27.49
C ASP A 191 13.64 22.60 26.20
N ILE A 192 12.31 22.47 26.31
CA ILE A 192 11.38 22.25 25.21
C ILE A 192 10.42 23.45 25.17
N VAL A 193 10.27 24.05 23.99
CA VAL A 193 9.41 25.19 23.73
C VAL A 193 8.30 24.76 22.79
N TRP A 194 7.08 24.79 23.27
CA TRP A 194 5.86 24.56 22.50
C TRP A 194 5.21 25.90 22.20
N LEU A 195 5.11 26.23 20.92
CA LEU A 195 4.36 27.38 20.40
C LEU A 195 2.98 26.88 19.97
N GLU A 196 1.97 27.12 20.82
CA GLU A 196 0.58 26.85 20.47
C GLU A 196 0.12 28.04 19.62
N TRP A 197 -0.20 27.80 18.35
CA TRP A 197 -0.48 28.79 17.31
C TRP A 197 0.79 29.39 16.63
N ALA A 198 0.81 29.40 15.29
CA ALA A 198 1.74 30.14 14.44
C ALA A 198 1.29 31.61 14.23
N ASN A 199 1.35 32.39 15.31
CA ASN A 199 0.92 33.79 15.37
C ASN A 199 2.07 34.76 15.68
N GLU A 200 1.76 36.02 16.01
CA GLU A 200 2.74 37.06 16.35
C GLU A 200 3.69 36.68 17.49
N MET A 201 3.25 35.90 18.48
CA MET A 201 4.09 35.42 19.56
C MET A 201 5.13 34.41 19.05
N ALA A 202 4.70 33.48 18.20
CA ALA A 202 5.60 32.52 17.57
C ALA A 202 6.64 33.22 16.68
N VAL A 203 6.21 34.25 15.93
CA VAL A 203 7.11 35.13 15.16
C VAL A 203 8.09 35.85 16.07
N GLN A 204 7.64 36.41 17.20
CA GLN A 204 8.52 37.09 18.16
C GLN A 204 9.57 36.14 18.75
N ILE A 205 9.14 34.95 19.20
CA ILE A 205 10.01 33.97 19.84
C ILE A 205 11.05 33.44 18.84
N THR A 206 10.61 32.99 17.66
CA THR A 206 11.51 32.38 16.68
C THR A 206 12.48 33.37 16.03
N ASN A 207 12.12 34.66 15.92
CA ASN A 207 13.00 35.67 15.32
C ASN A 207 13.92 36.37 16.32
N LYS A 208 13.47 36.63 17.55
CA LYS A 208 14.20 37.51 18.48
C LYS A 208 14.94 36.78 19.59
N LEU A 209 14.58 35.53 19.91
CA LEU A 209 15.19 34.78 21.01
C LEU A 209 16.17 33.73 20.47
N PRO A 210 17.34 33.55 21.12
CA PRO A 210 18.34 32.59 20.67
C PRO A 210 17.88 31.15 20.97
N LYS A 211 17.77 30.32 19.92
CA LYS A 211 17.37 28.90 20.04
C LYS A 211 18.31 28.07 20.92
N GLY A 212 19.61 28.20 20.74
CA GLY A 212 20.61 27.42 21.49
C GLY A 212 20.36 25.91 21.37
N HIS A 213 20.34 25.21 22.50
CA HIS A 213 20.06 23.76 22.59
C HIS A 213 18.58 23.41 22.74
N LYS A 214 17.69 24.42 22.78
CA LYS A 214 16.27 24.22 23.04
C LYS A 214 15.61 23.54 21.84
N LYS A 215 14.65 22.66 22.13
CA LYS A 215 13.82 22.04 21.09
C LYS A 215 12.52 22.81 20.95
N VAL A 216 12.24 23.29 19.75
CA VAL A 216 11.09 24.15 19.48
C VAL A 216 10.10 23.39 18.61
N LEU A 217 8.87 23.24 19.10
CA LEU A 217 7.75 22.71 18.34
C LEU A 217 6.69 23.79 18.15
N CYS A 218 6.04 23.81 16.99
CA CYS A 218 4.98 24.77 16.67
C CYS A 218 3.74 24.03 16.18
N ARG A 219 2.58 24.29 16.80
CA ARG A 219 1.31 23.67 16.43
C ARG A 219 0.43 24.62 15.62
N LEU A 220 0.16 24.24 14.37
CA LEU A 220 -0.57 25.00 13.37
C LEU A 220 -2.03 24.58 13.29
N HIS A 221 -2.88 25.60 13.24
CA HIS A 221 -4.33 25.48 13.09
C HIS A 221 -4.81 26.01 11.73
N GLY A 222 -6.08 25.74 11.39
CA GLY A 222 -6.63 26.04 10.07
C GLY A 222 -6.57 27.53 9.66
N TYR A 223 -6.72 28.45 10.61
CA TYR A 223 -6.65 29.89 10.31
C TYR A 223 -5.26 30.33 9.85
N GLU A 224 -4.22 29.77 10.44
CA GLU A 224 -2.83 30.19 10.28
C GLU A 224 -2.24 29.60 9.01
N ALA A 225 -2.65 28.38 8.68
CA ALA A 225 -2.32 27.73 7.41
C ALA A 225 -2.76 28.57 6.20
N LEU A 226 -3.82 29.39 6.32
CA LEU A 226 -4.33 30.28 5.27
C LEU A 226 -3.63 31.66 5.23
N ARG A 227 -2.83 32.00 6.25
CA ARG A 227 -2.23 33.32 6.44
C ARG A 227 -0.78 33.30 6.00
N THR A 228 -0.53 33.62 4.73
CA THR A 228 0.82 33.68 4.15
C THR A 228 1.74 34.64 4.90
N ASP A 229 1.22 35.74 5.42
CA ASP A 229 1.97 36.74 6.18
C ASP A 229 2.57 36.17 7.47
N PHE A 230 1.84 35.35 8.23
CA PHE A 230 2.39 34.67 9.41
C PHE A 230 3.37 33.57 9.03
N LEU A 231 3.02 32.73 8.05
CA LEU A 231 3.89 31.63 7.62
C LEU A 231 5.21 32.13 7.02
N SER A 232 5.23 33.29 6.37
CA SER A 232 6.46 33.88 5.82
C SER A 232 7.29 34.64 6.87
N SER A 233 6.66 35.18 7.91
CA SER A 233 7.36 35.98 8.93
C SER A 233 8.05 35.14 10.00
N LEU A 234 7.65 33.88 10.17
CA LEU A 234 8.16 32.99 11.21
C LEU A 234 9.49 32.35 10.78
N ASN A 235 10.51 32.37 11.65
CA ASN A 235 11.78 31.73 11.33
C ASN A 235 11.70 30.22 11.59
N TRP A 236 11.37 29.47 10.55
CA TRP A 236 11.23 28.02 10.59
C TRP A 236 12.53 27.27 10.80
N ASP A 237 13.71 27.89 10.65
CA ASP A 237 14.98 27.27 11.04
C ASP A 237 15.14 27.15 12.55
N ASN A 238 14.45 28.03 13.28
CA ASN A 238 14.34 27.95 14.71
C ASN A 238 13.20 27.03 15.20
N VAL A 239 12.50 26.32 14.31
CA VAL A 239 11.47 25.31 14.64
C VAL A 239 11.97 23.92 14.23
N ASP A 240 11.97 22.97 15.18
CA ASP A 240 12.41 21.59 14.95
C ASP A 240 11.28 20.68 14.46
N VAL A 241 10.07 20.87 14.99
CA VAL A 241 8.89 20.04 14.66
C VAL A 241 7.64 20.88 14.47
N ILE A 242 6.86 20.55 13.45
CA ILE A 242 5.57 21.16 13.18
C ILE A 242 4.44 20.17 13.50
N LEU A 243 3.47 20.59 14.30
CA LEU A 243 2.25 19.82 14.55
C LEU A 243 1.10 20.45 13.79
N PHE A 244 0.32 19.65 13.07
CA PHE A 244 -0.89 20.10 12.37
C PHE A 244 -2.12 19.51 13.04
N VAL A 245 -3.16 20.31 13.26
CA VAL A 245 -4.41 19.81 13.88
C VAL A 245 -5.27 18.96 12.96
N ALA A 246 -5.01 18.97 11.66
CA ALA A 246 -5.63 18.11 10.66
C ALA A 246 -4.78 18.08 9.37
N TRP A 247 -4.95 17.04 8.56
CA TRP A 247 -4.20 16.88 7.31
C TRP A 247 -4.44 17.99 6.29
N HIS A 248 -5.68 18.45 6.11
CA HIS A 248 -5.95 19.56 5.18
C HIS A 248 -5.29 20.88 5.63
N VAL A 249 -5.07 21.08 6.93
CA VAL A 249 -4.32 22.22 7.47
C VAL A 249 -2.87 22.14 7.05
N GLN A 250 -2.26 20.94 7.12
CA GLN A 250 -0.92 20.68 6.60
C GLN A 250 -0.82 20.99 5.11
N LYS A 251 -1.74 20.45 4.30
CA LYS A 251 -1.78 20.70 2.85
C LYS A 251 -1.89 22.19 2.54
N THR A 252 -2.80 22.90 3.22
CA THR A 252 -3.00 24.34 3.05
C THR A 252 -1.74 25.12 3.43
N ALA A 253 -1.10 24.76 4.55
CA ALA A 253 0.15 25.39 4.99
C ALA A 253 1.28 25.15 3.98
N TYR A 254 1.40 23.96 3.39
CA TYR A 254 2.39 23.65 2.36
C TYR A 254 2.15 24.40 1.05
N MET A 255 0.90 24.58 0.65
CA MET A 255 0.56 25.41 -0.52
C MET A 255 0.95 26.86 -0.30
N ASN A 256 0.71 27.40 0.88
CA ASN A 256 0.98 28.79 1.22
C ASN A 256 2.45 29.05 1.61
N ASN A 257 3.18 28.03 2.03
CA ASN A 257 4.63 28.07 2.26
C ASN A 257 5.27 26.68 1.99
N PRO A 258 5.71 26.42 0.74
CA PRO A 258 6.26 25.12 0.34
C PRO A 258 7.51 24.69 1.11
N ASN A 259 8.23 25.60 1.78
CA ASN A 259 9.41 25.24 2.55
C ASN A 259 9.06 24.45 3.83
N LEU A 260 7.80 24.50 4.28
CA LEU A 260 7.34 23.75 5.44
C LEU A 260 7.34 22.24 5.21
N SER A 261 7.21 21.77 3.96
CA SER A 261 7.26 20.33 3.63
C SER A 261 8.63 19.69 3.88
N LYS A 262 9.69 20.51 3.93
CA LYS A 262 11.06 20.09 4.24
C LYS A 262 11.31 19.96 5.75
N LYS A 263 10.38 20.42 6.59
CA LYS A 263 10.47 20.35 8.05
C LYS A 263 9.75 19.10 8.53
N ARG A 264 10.27 18.50 9.59
CA ARG A 264 9.62 17.36 10.23
C ARG A 264 8.26 17.79 10.79
N SER A 265 7.21 17.05 10.43
CA SER A 265 5.87 17.39 10.87
C SER A 265 4.98 16.18 11.13
N PHE A 266 3.96 16.39 11.96
CA PHE A 266 3.01 15.37 12.38
C PHE A 266 1.60 15.94 12.39
N VAL A 267 0.59 15.09 12.18
CA VAL A 267 -0.82 15.46 12.34
C VAL A 267 -1.32 14.92 13.67
N VAL A 268 -1.84 15.80 14.53
CA VAL A 268 -2.40 15.47 15.84
C VAL A 268 -3.74 16.18 16.00
N ASN A 269 -4.81 15.42 15.77
CA ASN A 269 -6.19 15.88 15.88
C ASN A 269 -6.52 16.30 17.32
N ASN A 270 -7.48 17.20 17.48
CA ASN A 270 -7.98 17.57 18.80
C ASN A 270 -8.80 16.42 19.40
N GLY A 271 -8.54 16.12 20.67
CA GLY A 271 -9.25 15.10 21.43
C GLY A 271 -10.43 15.69 22.22
N VAL A 272 -11.46 14.88 22.43
CA VAL A 272 -12.61 15.17 23.27
C VAL A 272 -12.39 14.55 24.64
N ASN A 273 -12.59 15.34 25.71
CA ASN A 273 -12.59 14.83 27.06
C ASN A 273 -13.90 14.05 27.32
N LEU A 274 -13.83 12.74 27.09
CA LEU A 274 -14.95 11.82 27.16
C LEU A 274 -15.59 11.70 28.55
N SER A 275 -14.87 12.10 29.61
CA SER A 275 -15.41 12.15 30.97
C SER A 275 -16.28 13.38 31.22
N SER A 276 -16.13 14.44 30.41
CA SER A 276 -16.93 15.67 30.50
C SER A 276 -18.25 15.59 29.73
N PHE A 277 -18.40 14.60 28.84
CA PHE A 277 -19.60 14.42 28.03
C PHE A 277 -20.28 13.10 28.38
N ARG A 278 -21.33 13.20 29.20
CA ARG A 278 -22.04 12.03 29.73
C ARG A 278 -22.80 11.31 28.62
N PHE A 279 -22.41 10.07 28.35
CA PHE A 279 -23.10 9.21 27.40
C PHE A 279 -24.52 8.87 27.86
N LYS A 280 -25.46 8.88 26.91
CA LYS A 280 -26.85 8.48 27.12
C LYS A 280 -27.39 7.87 25.83
N ASN A 281 -28.13 6.77 25.94
CA ASN A 281 -28.90 6.27 24.81
C ASN A 281 -30.04 7.25 24.51
N ARG A 282 -30.05 7.72 23.27
CA ARG A 282 -31.04 8.61 22.70
C ARG A 282 -31.82 7.90 21.59
N TYR A 283 -32.95 8.49 21.27
CA TYR A 283 -33.92 7.99 20.29
C TYR A 283 -34.27 9.12 19.30
N PRO A 284 -34.89 8.79 18.16
CA PRO A 284 -35.39 9.80 17.22
C PRO A 284 -36.23 10.86 17.95
N GLY A 285 -36.04 12.12 17.59
CA GLY A 285 -36.72 13.24 18.22
C GLY A 285 -36.59 14.52 17.39
N THR A 286 -37.25 15.57 17.87
CA THR A 286 -37.52 16.80 17.13
C THR A 286 -36.63 17.98 17.53
N ASP A 287 -35.79 17.83 18.55
CA ASP A 287 -34.86 18.86 19.01
C ASP A 287 -33.49 18.71 18.31
N LEU A 288 -33.23 19.58 17.33
CA LEU A 288 -31.95 19.71 16.62
C LEU A 288 -31.05 20.73 17.31
N VAL A 289 -29.74 20.51 17.29
CA VAL A 289 -28.76 21.43 17.89
C VAL A 289 -27.60 21.72 16.97
N PHE A 290 -27.13 22.98 17.00
CA PHE A 290 -25.88 23.44 16.42
C PHE A 290 -25.10 24.18 17.51
N VAL A 291 -23.84 23.78 17.75
CA VAL A 291 -22.92 24.51 18.66
C VAL A 291 -21.78 25.10 17.85
N GLY A 292 -21.70 26.42 17.80
CA GLY A 292 -20.66 27.17 17.12
C GLY A 292 -21.02 28.64 16.89
N ASN A 293 -19.99 29.48 16.72
CA ASN A 293 -20.18 30.90 16.47
C ASN A 293 -21.06 31.16 15.25
N PHE A 294 -21.96 32.13 15.37
CA PHE A 294 -22.89 32.51 14.33
C PHE A 294 -22.18 33.41 13.30
N ASN A 295 -21.74 32.80 12.19
CA ASN A 295 -21.04 33.45 11.09
C ASN A 295 -21.25 32.67 9.78
N TYR A 296 -20.78 33.24 8.66
CA TYR A 296 -20.98 32.68 7.33
C TYR A 296 -20.37 31.26 7.17
N LYS A 297 -19.32 30.90 7.93
CA LYS A 297 -18.69 29.57 7.85
C LYS A 297 -19.59 28.46 8.39
N LYS A 298 -20.51 28.80 9.29
CA LYS A 298 -21.48 27.86 9.88
C LYS A 298 -22.79 27.76 9.09
N ASN A 299 -22.96 28.57 8.05
CA ASN A 299 -24.08 28.56 7.11
C ASN A 299 -25.49 28.48 7.74
N PRO A 300 -25.91 29.49 8.53
CA PRO A 300 -27.26 29.51 9.12
C PRO A 300 -28.39 29.44 8.09
N ALA A 301 -28.19 29.93 6.86
CA ALA A 301 -29.19 29.90 5.80
C ALA A 301 -29.60 28.46 5.42
N LEU A 302 -28.63 27.56 5.28
CA LEU A 302 -28.90 26.13 5.01
C LEU A 302 -29.66 25.48 6.18
N ALA A 303 -29.32 25.84 7.42
CA ALA A 303 -30.02 25.32 8.60
C ALA A 303 -31.50 25.72 8.63
N ILE A 304 -31.82 26.97 8.25
CA ILE A 304 -33.20 27.46 8.14
C ILE A 304 -33.97 26.72 7.03
N GLN A 305 -33.34 26.44 5.89
CA GLN A 305 -33.98 25.69 4.80
C GLN A 305 -34.33 24.25 5.21
N ILE A 306 -33.42 23.59 5.92
CA ILE A 306 -33.66 22.26 6.49
C ILE A 306 -34.80 22.31 7.51
N LEU A 307 -34.75 23.28 8.45
CA LEU A 307 -35.79 23.48 9.46
C LEU A 307 -37.17 23.73 8.83
N LEU A 308 -37.25 24.56 7.78
CA LEU A 308 -38.50 24.82 7.05
C LEU A 308 -39.11 23.54 6.47
N LYS A 309 -38.30 22.66 5.85
CA LYS A 309 -38.80 21.38 5.32
C LYS A 309 -39.23 20.42 6.42
N LEU A 310 -38.54 20.41 7.56
CA LEU A 310 -38.91 19.59 8.72
C LEU A 310 -40.23 20.03 9.34
N ILE A 311 -40.45 21.34 9.51
CA ILE A 311 -41.69 21.88 10.09
C ILE A 311 -42.92 21.60 9.22
N LYS A 312 -42.73 21.61 7.89
CA LYS A 312 -43.78 21.17 6.96
C LYS A 312 -44.17 19.69 7.13
N LYS A 313 -43.28 18.86 7.68
CA LYS A 313 -43.58 17.45 8.02
C LYS A 313 -44.17 17.33 9.43
N SER A 314 -43.62 18.02 10.41
CA SER A 314 -44.14 18.08 11.78
C SER A 314 -43.80 19.43 12.42
N PRO A 315 -44.78 20.18 12.97
CA PRO A 315 -44.54 21.50 13.56
C PRO A 315 -43.68 21.47 14.84
N GLU A 316 -43.41 20.30 15.40
CA GLU A 316 -42.68 20.11 16.65
C GLU A 316 -41.16 20.28 16.52
N TYR A 317 -40.61 20.33 15.30
CA TYR A 317 -39.17 20.49 15.10
C TYR A 317 -38.66 21.85 15.58
N LYS A 318 -37.58 21.81 16.36
CA LYS A 318 -36.89 23.00 16.88
C LYS A 318 -35.39 22.90 16.63
N LEU A 319 -34.78 24.01 16.18
CA LEU A 319 -33.34 24.14 16.04
C LEU A 319 -32.79 25.08 17.12
N TYR A 320 -31.96 24.55 18.00
CA TYR A 320 -31.26 25.31 19.02
C TYR A 320 -29.84 25.61 18.56
N TRP A 321 -29.51 26.89 18.48
CA TRP A 321 -28.20 27.37 18.09
C TRP A 321 -27.49 27.99 19.28
N LYS A 322 -26.31 27.48 19.63
CA LYS A 322 -25.48 28.04 20.70
C LYS A 322 -24.18 28.62 20.15
N GLY A 323 -23.93 29.90 20.37
CA GLY A 323 -22.72 30.55 19.86
C GLY A 323 -22.62 32.05 20.17
N VAL A 324 -21.48 32.67 19.81
CA VAL A 324 -21.37 34.13 19.75
C VAL A 324 -21.77 34.63 18.37
N ILE A 325 -22.52 35.73 18.30
CA ILE A 325 -22.78 36.43 17.04
C ILE A 325 -21.51 37.17 16.61
N GLN A 326 -20.90 36.71 15.52
CA GLN A 326 -19.68 37.32 14.95
C GLN A 326 -19.95 38.11 13.68
N ASP A 327 -21.13 37.93 13.07
CA ASP A 327 -21.56 38.65 11.87
C ASP A 327 -22.98 39.20 12.06
N GLN A 328 -23.06 40.52 12.30
CA GLN A 328 -24.32 41.21 12.55
C GLN A 328 -25.23 41.23 11.32
N ARG A 329 -24.68 41.34 10.11
CA ARG A 329 -25.48 41.37 8.87
C ARG A 329 -26.13 40.02 8.63
N LEU A 330 -25.38 38.94 8.87
CA LEU A 330 -25.92 37.60 8.75
C LEU A 330 -27.02 37.34 9.78
N LYS A 331 -26.87 37.86 11.01
CA LYS A 331 -27.90 37.78 12.04
C LYS A 331 -29.18 38.48 11.61
N GLU A 332 -29.09 39.72 11.11
CA GLU A 332 -30.24 40.48 10.60
C GLU A 332 -30.94 39.76 9.45
N TYR A 333 -30.17 39.19 8.50
CA TYR A 333 -30.73 38.40 7.41
C TYR A 333 -31.44 37.13 7.90
N THR A 334 -30.85 36.42 8.86
CA THR A 334 -31.48 35.24 9.47
C THR A 334 -32.76 35.61 10.20
N ASP A 335 -32.78 36.68 10.98
CA ASP A 335 -33.98 37.13 11.70
C ASP A 335 -35.10 37.50 10.72
N TYR A 336 -34.78 38.22 9.65
CA TYR A 336 -35.70 38.52 8.57
C TYR A 336 -36.29 37.24 7.95
N LEU A 337 -35.46 36.25 7.63
CA LEU A 337 -35.93 34.96 7.10
C LEU A 337 -36.83 34.21 8.09
N LEU A 338 -36.50 34.23 9.38
CA LEU A 338 -37.31 33.59 10.42
C LEU A 338 -38.68 34.28 10.57
N GLU A 339 -38.77 35.60 10.37
CA GLU A 339 -40.03 36.34 10.32
C GLU A 339 -40.87 35.97 9.09
N GLU A 340 -40.30 36.13 7.90
CA GLU A 340 -41.00 35.90 6.62
C GLU A 340 -41.51 34.46 6.48
N LEU A 341 -40.77 33.50 7.03
CA LEU A 341 -41.13 32.08 6.96
C LEU A 341 -41.96 31.60 8.17
N ASN A 342 -42.29 32.49 9.11
CA ASN A 342 -42.98 32.17 10.37
C ASN A 342 -42.28 31.06 11.19
N LEU A 343 -40.95 31.14 11.32
CA LEU A 343 -40.10 30.15 11.99
C LEU A 343 -39.52 30.63 13.34
N LYS A 344 -39.88 31.84 13.80
CA LYS A 344 -39.34 32.44 15.04
C LYS A 344 -39.47 31.55 16.28
N GLU A 345 -40.57 30.81 16.42
CA GLU A 345 -40.79 29.94 17.58
C GLU A 345 -40.03 28.59 17.48
N ASN A 346 -39.53 28.25 16.30
CA ASN A 346 -38.82 27.01 16.02
C ASN A 346 -37.29 27.17 16.00
N PHE A 347 -36.76 28.39 15.96
CA PHE A 347 -35.34 28.67 16.00
C PHE A 347 -34.97 29.39 17.32
N VAL A 348 -34.19 28.72 18.16
CA VAL A 348 -33.80 29.24 19.48
C VAL A 348 -32.30 29.56 19.45
N PHE A 349 -31.94 30.83 19.67
CA PHE A 349 -30.55 31.24 19.79
C PHE A 349 -30.18 31.48 21.26
N GLU A 350 -29.08 30.87 21.70
CA GLU A 350 -28.49 31.09 23.04
C GLU A 350 -27.02 31.50 22.93
N GLU A 351 -26.61 32.51 23.70
CA GLU A 351 -25.20 32.84 23.82
C GLU A 351 -24.42 31.73 24.57
N PHE A 352 -23.08 31.74 24.45
CA PHE A 352 -22.25 30.79 25.18
C PHE A 352 -22.41 30.98 26.69
N GLY A 353 -22.98 29.96 27.35
CA GLY A 353 -22.85 29.73 28.78
C GLY A 353 -21.69 28.79 29.08
N LYS A 354 -21.33 28.65 30.36
CA LYS A 354 -20.16 27.85 30.80
C LYS A 354 -20.28 26.33 30.55
N ASP A 355 -21.45 25.80 30.17
CA ASP A 355 -21.68 24.36 30.14
C ASP A 355 -22.36 23.89 28.83
N VAL A 356 -21.54 23.42 27.88
CA VAL A 356 -22.01 22.81 26.63
C VAL A 356 -22.60 21.41 26.88
N ASP A 357 -22.09 20.66 27.87
CA ASP A 357 -22.60 19.33 28.20
C ASP A 357 -24.06 19.40 28.66
N GLN A 358 -24.37 20.33 29.57
CA GLN A 358 -25.74 20.56 30.05
C GLN A 358 -26.68 20.99 28.92
N PHE A 359 -26.20 21.83 27.99
CA PHE A 359 -27.01 22.32 26.87
C PHE A 359 -27.41 21.20 25.90
N LEU A 360 -26.55 20.21 25.71
CA LEU A 360 -26.79 19.04 24.85
C LEU A 360 -27.67 17.97 25.53
N GLU A 361 -27.91 18.06 26.84
CA GLU A 361 -28.56 17.01 27.64
C GLU A 361 -29.93 16.59 27.11
N ASN A 362 -30.75 17.54 26.67
CA ASN A 362 -32.11 17.30 26.20
C ASN A 362 -32.28 17.37 24.67
N LYS A 363 -31.20 17.25 23.88
CA LYS A 363 -31.26 17.36 22.40
C LYS A 363 -31.12 16.00 21.71
N ASN A 364 -31.62 15.83 20.50
CA ASN A 364 -31.56 14.54 19.80
C ASN A 364 -30.50 14.54 18.69
N ILE A 365 -30.48 15.58 17.86
CA ILE A 365 -29.73 15.54 16.59
C ILE A 365 -28.76 16.71 16.54
N PHE A 366 -27.49 16.45 16.27
CA PHE A 366 -26.53 17.51 15.98
C PHE A 366 -26.54 17.78 14.47
N LEU A 367 -27.08 18.93 14.08
CA LEU A 367 -27.11 19.37 12.69
C LEU A 367 -25.93 20.31 12.43
N SER A 368 -24.92 19.84 11.71
CA SER A 368 -23.84 20.69 11.21
C SER A 368 -24.11 21.09 9.77
N THR A 369 -24.30 22.37 9.53
CA THR A 369 -24.45 22.99 8.20
C THR A 369 -23.21 23.72 7.73
N SER A 370 -22.11 23.62 8.47
CA SER A 370 -20.85 24.30 8.17
C SER A 370 -20.39 24.11 6.73
N ILE A 371 -19.78 25.14 6.14
CA ILE A 371 -19.09 25.06 4.84
C ILE A 371 -17.61 24.71 5.00
N HIS A 372 -17.08 24.86 6.22
CA HIS A 372 -15.69 24.55 6.55
C HIS A 372 -15.54 24.31 8.06
N GLU A 373 -14.85 23.24 8.43
CA GLU A 373 -14.45 22.92 9.82
C GLU A 373 -12.97 22.53 9.87
N GLY A 374 -12.28 22.87 10.96
CA GLY A 374 -10.91 22.38 11.19
C GLY A 374 -10.88 20.90 11.59
N TYR A 375 -11.70 20.51 12.57
CA TYR A 375 -11.94 19.09 12.92
C TYR A 375 -13.37 18.84 13.43
N GLY A 376 -14.15 19.90 13.68
CA GLY A 376 -15.53 19.78 14.13
C GLY A 376 -15.67 19.26 15.57
N VAL A 377 -14.93 19.81 16.54
CA VAL A 377 -14.95 19.35 17.94
C VAL A 377 -16.36 19.29 18.52
N ALA A 378 -17.20 20.31 18.28
CA ALA A 378 -18.59 20.32 18.74
C ALA A 378 -19.45 19.16 18.20
N ILE A 379 -19.16 18.70 16.98
CA ILE A 379 -19.82 17.52 16.38
C ILE A 379 -19.42 16.28 17.19
N LEU A 380 -18.12 16.12 17.47
CA LEU A 380 -17.58 15.00 18.23
C LEU A 380 -18.05 15.01 19.69
N GLU A 381 -18.17 16.16 20.32
CA GLU A 381 -18.74 16.31 21.68
C GLU A 381 -20.20 15.84 21.73
N ALA A 382 -21.00 16.20 20.72
CA ALA A 382 -22.38 15.76 20.61
C ALA A 382 -22.49 14.26 20.35
N MET A 383 -21.67 13.73 19.44
CA MET A 383 -21.58 12.28 19.19
C MET A 383 -21.16 11.52 20.46
N ALA A 384 -20.22 12.07 21.23
CA ALA A 384 -19.78 11.50 22.51
C ALA A 384 -20.92 11.45 23.54
N LYS A 385 -21.91 12.34 23.45
CA LYS A 385 -23.10 12.35 24.29
C LYS A 385 -24.26 11.50 23.72
N GLY A 386 -24.05 10.82 22.60
CA GLY A 386 -25.03 9.96 21.92
C GLY A 386 -25.99 10.69 20.97
N LEU A 387 -25.71 11.95 20.60
CA LEU A 387 -26.53 12.66 19.61
C LEU A 387 -26.24 12.16 18.20
N LYS A 388 -27.29 12.05 17.38
CA LYS A 388 -27.14 11.66 15.97
C LYS A 388 -26.44 12.77 15.18
N PRO A 389 -25.31 12.50 14.53
CA PRO A 389 -24.66 13.46 13.64
C PRO A 389 -25.40 13.52 12.31
N VAL A 390 -25.75 14.74 11.88
CA VAL A 390 -26.21 15.05 10.53
C VAL A 390 -25.35 16.20 10.02
N ILE A 391 -24.36 15.87 9.20
CA ILE A 391 -23.22 16.74 8.89
C ILE A 391 -23.25 17.08 7.41
N HIS A 392 -23.24 18.36 7.07
CA HIS A 392 -23.11 18.80 5.69
C HIS A 392 -21.76 18.31 5.14
N ASN A 393 -21.74 17.79 3.93
CA ASN A 393 -20.55 17.32 3.23
C ASN A 393 -19.69 18.51 2.79
N PHE A 394 -19.17 19.24 3.77
CA PHE A 394 -18.28 20.38 3.57
C PHE A 394 -16.93 19.94 3.03
N PHE A 395 -16.14 20.91 2.55
CA PHE A 395 -14.81 20.64 2.01
C PHE A 395 -13.97 19.85 3.04
N VAL A 396 -13.58 18.62 2.70
CA VAL A 396 -12.89 17.60 3.52
C VAL A 396 -13.70 16.81 4.55
N ALA A 397 -15.03 16.95 4.61
CA ALA A 397 -15.86 16.21 5.59
C ALA A 397 -15.73 14.67 5.48
N LYS A 398 -15.58 14.14 4.25
CA LYS A 398 -15.38 12.70 3.97
C LYS A 398 -14.07 12.14 4.51
N GLU A 399 -13.10 12.99 4.82
CA GLU A 399 -11.84 12.57 5.45
C GLU A 399 -12.00 12.34 6.95
N PHE A 400 -13.01 12.96 7.56
CA PHE A 400 -13.25 12.91 8.99
C PHE A 400 -14.40 11.99 9.38
N TYR A 401 -15.46 11.94 8.60
CA TYR A 401 -16.71 11.27 9.00
C TYR A 401 -17.14 10.20 7.98
N PRO A 402 -17.67 9.05 8.45
CA PRO A 402 -18.33 8.07 7.60
C PRO A 402 -19.44 8.69 6.75
N GLN A 403 -19.62 8.16 5.53
CA GLN A 403 -20.60 8.68 4.57
C GLN A 403 -22.03 8.67 5.13
N GLU A 404 -22.38 7.73 6.01
CA GLU A 404 -23.70 7.69 6.65
C GLU A 404 -24.01 8.85 7.61
N PHE A 405 -23.02 9.68 7.95
CA PHE A 405 -23.22 10.90 8.75
C PHE A 405 -23.31 12.16 7.88
N LEU A 406 -23.09 12.03 6.56
CA LEU A 406 -22.93 13.14 5.64
C LEU A 406 -24.14 13.35 4.72
N PHE A 407 -24.54 14.61 4.52
CA PHE A 407 -25.55 15.01 3.53
C PHE A 407 -24.98 16.07 2.56
N ASN A 408 -25.44 16.05 1.31
CA ASN A 408 -25.07 17.00 0.26
C ASN A 408 -26.14 18.08 0.03
N ASP A 409 -27.41 17.76 0.30
CA ASP A 409 -28.52 18.66 0.10
C ASP A 409 -29.56 18.62 1.22
N VAL A 410 -30.54 19.52 1.12
CA VAL A 410 -31.60 19.69 2.12
C VAL A 410 -32.48 18.44 2.23
N ASP A 411 -32.75 17.74 1.13
CA ASP A 411 -33.61 16.55 1.14
C ASP A 411 -32.93 15.37 1.81
N GLU A 412 -31.64 15.17 1.54
CA GLU A 412 -30.81 14.19 2.24
C GLU A 412 -30.77 14.47 3.74
N ALA A 413 -30.52 15.73 4.14
CA ALA A 413 -30.53 16.11 5.56
C ALA A 413 -31.86 15.79 6.22
N VAL A 414 -32.99 16.15 5.58
CA VAL A 414 -34.33 15.88 6.08
C VAL A 414 -34.60 14.37 6.18
N ALA A 415 -34.17 13.59 5.19
CA ALA A 415 -34.31 12.14 5.22
C ALA A 415 -33.52 11.52 6.38
N MET A 416 -32.27 11.96 6.59
CA MET A 416 -31.45 11.51 7.72
C MET A 416 -32.08 11.89 9.07
N ILE A 417 -32.60 13.11 9.20
CA ILE A 417 -33.21 13.63 10.44
C ILE A 417 -34.51 12.88 10.78
N THR A 418 -35.31 12.54 9.76
CA THR A 418 -36.62 11.89 9.93
C THR A 418 -36.55 10.35 9.95
N SER A 419 -35.38 9.78 9.69
CA SER A 419 -35.16 8.33 9.73
C SER A 419 -35.30 7.77 11.16
N ASN A 420 -35.89 6.58 11.27
CA ASN A 420 -35.96 5.81 12.51
C ASN A 420 -34.61 5.19 12.92
N GLU A 421 -33.61 5.23 12.03
CA GLU A 421 -32.27 4.75 12.33
C GLU A 421 -31.56 5.70 13.31
N TYR A 422 -31.31 5.22 14.51
CA TYR A 422 -30.64 5.97 15.57
C TYR A 422 -29.79 5.02 16.42
N ASP A 423 -28.49 5.28 16.50
CA ASP A 423 -27.54 4.41 17.22
C ASP A 423 -26.54 5.25 18.02
N SER A 424 -26.90 5.55 19.27
CA SER A 424 -26.07 6.35 20.18
C SER A 424 -24.72 5.68 20.44
N GLU A 425 -24.70 4.35 20.58
CA GLU A 425 -23.49 3.59 20.86
C GLU A 425 -22.49 3.72 19.72
N LYS A 426 -22.97 3.61 18.47
CA LYS A 426 -22.15 3.83 17.27
C LYS A 426 -21.54 5.23 17.23
N TYR A 427 -22.32 6.26 17.55
CA TYR A 427 -21.83 7.65 17.53
C TYR A 427 -20.75 7.87 18.60
N ARG A 428 -20.97 7.37 19.82
CA ARG A 428 -19.99 7.46 20.92
C ARG A 428 -18.72 6.67 20.60
N ARG A 429 -18.86 5.44 20.11
CA ARG A 429 -17.73 4.56 19.77
C ARG A 429 -16.83 5.18 18.71
N PHE A 430 -17.42 5.84 17.70
CA PHE A 430 -16.65 6.58 16.71
C PHE A 430 -15.70 7.61 17.36
N VAL A 431 -16.16 8.35 18.37
CA VAL A 431 -15.32 9.33 19.08
C VAL A 431 -14.27 8.64 19.96
N GLU A 432 -14.64 7.56 20.65
CA GLU A 432 -13.73 6.73 21.47
C GLU A 432 -12.54 6.22 20.65
N GLU A 433 -12.77 5.78 19.41
CA GLU A 433 -11.75 5.21 18.53
C GLU A 433 -10.91 6.27 17.79
N THR A 434 -11.52 7.40 17.43
CA THR A 434 -10.87 8.39 16.55
C THR A 434 -10.27 9.58 17.30
N SER A 435 -10.93 10.07 18.36
CA SER A 435 -10.80 11.46 18.80
C SER A 435 -10.88 11.65 20.32
N SER A 436 -10.39 10.71 21.13
CA SER A 436 -10.31 10.88 22.58
C SER A 436 -9.14 11.77 23.02
N LEU A 437 -9.28 12.47 24.14
CA LEU A 437 -8.18 13.23 24.75
C LEU A 437 -6.98 12.32 25.08
N GLU A 438 -7.23 11.09 25.53
CA GLU A 438 -6.22 10.07 25.79
C GLU A 438 -5.35 9.81 24.57
N LYS A 439 -5.98 9.62 23.40
CA LYS A 439 -5.28 9.41 22.13
C LYS A 439 -4.45 10.63 21.74
N GLN A 440 -5.01 11.82 21.90
CA GLN A 440 -4.29 13.08 21.65
C GLN A 440 -3.03 13.17 22.54
N ILE A 441 -3.15 12.89 23.85
CA ILE A 441 -2.03 12.91 24.80
C ILE A 441 -0.98 11.85 24.45
N ALA A 442 -1.40 10.64 24.07
CA ALA A 442 -0.48 9.58 23.67
C ALA A 442 0.37 10.01 22.45
N SER A 443 -0.26 10.56 21.42
CA SER A 443 0.44 11.09 20.23
C SER A 443 1.39 12.24 20.56
N ILE A 444 0.97 13.18 21.42
CA ILE A 444 1.82 14.28 21.88
C ILE A 444 3.04 13.74 22.63
N LEU A 445 2.83 12.77 23.53
CA LEU A 445 3.89 12.22 24.36
C LEU A 445 4.93 11.45 23.53
N GLU A 446 4.49 10.71 22.51
CA GLU A 446 5.35 10.02 21.55
C GLU A 446 6.26 11.03 20.83
N ILE A 447 5.68 12.11 20.30
CA ILE A 447 6.44 13.16 19.60
C ILE A 447 7.43 13.86 20.54
N LEU A 448 7.00 14.20 21.77
CA LEU A 448 7.89 14.82 22.76
C LEU A 448 9.05 13.91 23.17
N ASN A 449 8.85 12.58 23.19
CA ASN A 449 9.92 11.62 23.44
C ASN A 449 10.89 11.53 22.25
N GLU A 450 10.38 11.52 21.02
CA GLU A 450 11.18 11.44 19.80
C GLU A 450 12.02 12.72 19.57
N ILE A 451 11.55 13.88 20.00
CA ILE A 451 12.29 15.15 19.90
C ILE A 451 13.58 15.14 20.74
N LYS A 452 13.67 14.28 21.77
CA LYS A 452 14.83 14.23 22.68
C LYS A 452 15.98 13.36 22.18
N THR A 453 15.72 12.23 21.53
CA THR A 453 16.74 11.24 21.16
C THR A 453 17.80 11.80 20.20
N VAL A 454 17.41 12.79 19.39
CA VAL A 454 18.28 13.42 18.37
C VAL A 454 19.35 14.36 18.99
N GLY A 455 19.21 14.75 20.27
CA GLY A 455 20.16 15.65 20.96
C GLY A 455 21.51 15.02 21.33
N THR A 456 21.62 13.69 21.28
CA THR A 456 22.83 12.93 21.64
C THR A 456 23.55 12.30 20.45
N GLU A 457 23.01 12.41 19.23
CA GLU A 457 23.52 11.70 18.05
C GLU A 457 24.31 12.58 17.07
N ASN A 458 24.26 13.91 17.22
CA ASN A 458 24.87 14.84 16.25
C ASN A 458 26.39 15.10 16.42
N ASN A 459 27.10 14.30 17.22
CA ASN A 459 28.57 14.36 17.33
C ASN A 459 29.27 13.03 16.98
N ILE A 460 28.59 12.07 16.34
CA ILE A 460 29.18 10.76 16.00
C ILE A 460 29.19 10.48 14.48
N LEU A 461 28.59 11.34 13.64
CA LEU A 461 28.44 11.08 12.20
C LEU A 461 29.62 11.55 11.30
N SER A 462 30.75 12.00 11.85
CA SER A 462 31.94 12.32 11.05
C SER A 462 33.22 11.58 11.43
N GLU A 463 33.22 10.75 12.48
CA GLU A 463 34.37 9.91 12.85
C GLU A 463 33.87 8.62 13.50
N ARG A 464 33.45 7.64 12.69
CA ARG A 464 33.39 6.20 13.03
C ARG A 464 32.92 5.37 11.83
N VAL A 465 33.63 5.48 10.72
CA VAL A 465 33.91 4.31 9.88
C VAL A 465 35.10 3.63 10.54
N GLU A 466 34.84 2.87 11.61
CA GLU A 466 35.72 1.78 12.06
C GLU A 466 35.13 1.13 13.32
N SER A 467 34.90 -0.18 13.20
CA SER A 467 34.75 -1.18 14.25
C SER A 467 33.99 -0.77 15.53
N GLN A 468 32.71 -1.16 15.61
CA GLN A 468 32.15 -1.56 16.90
C GLN A 468 31.11 -2.67 16.69
N SER A 469 31.62 -3.90 16.70
CA SER A 469 30.89 -5.12 16.97
C SER A 469 30.08 -4.96 18.26
N CYS A 470 28.76 -5.00 18.16
CA CYS A 470 27.91 -5.01 19.34
C CYS A 470 27.77 -6.45 19.85
N SER A 471 28.61 -6.81 20.82
CA SER A 471 28.46 -8.02 21.62
C SER A 471 27.34 -7.81 22.64
N ILE A 472 26.17 -8.39 22.40
CA ILE A 472 25.26 -8.82 23.47
C ILE A 472 25.14 -10.32 23.35
N SER A 473 25.81 -10.99 24.27
CA SER A 473 25.76 -12.42 24.47
C SER A 473 24.38 -12.83 24.99
N ASP A 474 23.54 -13.35 24.12
CA ASP A 474 22.73 -14.52 24.43
C ASP A 474 23.09 -15.63 23.43
N LYS A 475 24.10 -16.41 23.83
CA LYS A 475 24.43 -17.69 23.21
C LYS A 475 23.24 -18.64 23.37
N LYS A 476 22.41 -18.75 22.33
CA LYS A 476 21.80 -20.01 21.82
C LYS A 476 20.89 -19.77 20.60
N ARG A 477 21.45 -19.31 19.49
CA ARG A 477 21.10 -19.84 18.17
C ARG A 477 22.42 -20.18 17.48
N ASN A 478 22.81 -21.43 17.66
CA ASN A 478 23.97 -22.05 17.00
C ASN A 478 23.89 -21.80 15.49
N ASN A 479 25.05 -21.54 14.86
CA ASN A 479 25.32 -21.59 13.42
C ASN A 479 24.08 -21.92 12.58
N SER A 480 23.35 -20.90 12.13
CA SER A 480 22.23 -21.17 11.24
C SER A 480 22.78 -21.69 9.92
N ASN A 481 22.37 -22.90 9.51
CA ASN A 481 22.57 -23.45 8.16
C ASN A 481 22.38 -22.41 7.04
N TRP A 482 21.55 -21.39 7.27
CA TRP A 482 21.29 -20.26 6.37
C TRP A 482 22.53 -19.47 5.97
N ASP A 483 23.44 -19.18 6.90
CA ASP A 483 24.58 -18.28 6.61
C ASP A 483 25.65 -19.00 5.78
N GLU A 484 25.83 -20.31 6.00
CA GLU A 484 26.62 -21.21 5.16
C GLU A 484 25.97 -21.42 3.79
N LEU A 485 24.64 -21.61 3.74
CA LEU A 485 23.89 -21.69 2.49
C LEU A 485 24.11 -20.44 1.63
N TRP A 486 23.93 -19.25 2.18
CA TRP A 486 24.10 -18.00 1.43
C TRP A 486 25.54 -17.74 1.02
N LYS A 487 26.52 -18.24 1.79
CA LYS A 487 27.94 -18.21 1.39
C LYS A 487 28.18 -19.00 0.11
N ASP A 488 27.58 -20.18 -0.05
CA ASP A 488 27.68 -20.94 -1.31
C ASP A 488 26.99 -20.21 -2.46
N TYR A 489 25.81 -19.61 -2.19
CA TYR A 489 25.09 -18.85 -3.20
C TYR A 489 25.84 -17.60 -3.67
N SER A 490 26.64 -16.97 -2.81
CA SER A 490 27.42 -15.77 -3.13
C SER A 490 28.45 -15.98 -4.25
N GLN A 491 28.79 -17.25 -4.53
CA GLN A 491 29.72 -17.63 -5.60
C GLN A 491 29.07 -17.67 -6.99
N PHE A 492 27.73 -17.68 -7.07
CA PHE A 492 27.05 -17.69 -8.36
C PHE A 492 27.11 -16.32 -9.04
N ASP A 493 27.19 -16.37 -10.36
CA ASP A 493 27.08 -15.20 -11.22
C ASP A 493 25.64 -14.64 -11.19
N SER A 494 25.51 -13.31 -11.15
CA SER A 494 24.23 -12.61 -11.02
C SER A 494 23.33 -12.83 -12.24
N THR A 495 23.90 -12.97 -13.44
CA THR A 495 23.16 -13.30 -14.67
C THR A 495 22.56 -14.69 -14.56
N LYS A 496 23.29 -15.65 -13.97
CA LYS A 496 22.76 -17.00 -13.69
C LYS A 496 21.61 -16.98 -12.68
N ILE A 497 21.69 -16.16 -11.62
CA ILE A 497 20.61 -16.04 -10.62
C ILE A 497 19.34 -15.44 -11.24
N MET A 498 19.50 -14.37 -12.02
CA MET A 498 18.37 -13.69 -12.64
C MET A 498 17.78 -14.49 -13.82
N SER A 499 18.61 -15.19 -14.58
CA SER A 499 18.20 -15.93 -15.79
C SER A 499 17.87 -17.41 -15.55
N GLU A 500 17.97 -17.92 -14.32
CA GLU A 500 17.48 -19.27 -14.03
C GLU A 500 15.97 -19.30 -14.24
N TYR A 501 15.56 -20.02 -15.28
CA TYR A 501 14.22 -19.96 -15.84
C TYR A 501 13.11 -20.22 -14.81
N PHE A 502 13.28 -21.22 -13.94
CA PHE A 502 12.23 -21.60 -12.99
C PHE A 502 12.06 -20.56 -11.88
N GLY A 503 13.16 -19.99 -11.42
CA GLY A 503 13.18 -18.84 -10.50
C GLY A 503 12.61 -17.59 -11.15
N ALA A 504 12.96 -17.29 -12.40
CA ALA A 504 12.45 -16.13 -13.14
C ALA A 504 10.94 -16.21 -13.39
N SER A 505 10.44 -17.39 -13.79
CA SER A 505 9.01 -17.68 -13.92
C SER A 505 8.29 -17.41 -12.60
N LEU A 506 8.78 -17.96 -11.49
CA LEU A 506 8.14 -17.79 -10.19
C LEU A 506 8.09 -16.33 -9.72
N ARG A 507 9.19 -15.58 -9.90
CA ARG A 507 9.21 -14.13 -9.58
C ARG A 507 8.19 -13.36 -10.42
N SER A 508 8.13 -13.64 -11.72
CA SER A 508 7.17 -12.99 -12.61
C SER A 508 5.74 -13.36 -12.27
N GLU A 509 5.42 -14.63 -12.04
CA GLU A 509 4.07 -15.04 -11.60
C GLU A 509 3.68 -14.36 -10.28
N THR A 510 4.61 -14.18 -9.34
CA THR A 510 4.36 -13.43 -8.09
C THR A 510 4.04 -11.95 -8.36
N LEU A 511 4.85 -11.30 -9.20
CA LEU A 511 4.65 -9.91 -9.61
C LEU A 511 3.35 -9.73 -10.38
N GLU A 512 2.95 -10.72 -11.18
CA GLU A 512 1.67 -10.73 -11.88
C GLU A 512 0.51 -10.64 -10.89
N VAL A 513 0.51 -11.46 -9.83
CA VAL A 513 -0.53 -11.42 -8.79
C VAL A 513 -0.61 -10.02 -8.18
N LEU A 514 0.53 -9.45 -7.82
CA LEU A 514 0.59 -8.12 -7.21
C LEU A 514 0.11 -7.02 -8.16
N ASN A 515 0.53 -7.07 -9.42
CA ASN A 515 0.13 -6.12 -10.44
C ASN A 515 -1.37 -6.16 -10.78
N ARG A 516 -2.11 -7.21 -10.41
CA ARG A 516 -3.57 -7.21 -10.55
C ARG A 516 -4.24 -6.25 -9.56
N PHE A 517 -3.63 -6.04 -8.40
CA PHE A 517 -4.25 -5.30 -7.29
C PHE A 517 -3.54 -3.99 -6.96
N PHE A 518 -2.25 -3.87 -7.25
CA PHE A 518 -1.41 -2.74 -6.88
C PHE A 518 -0.73 -2.11 -8.10
N LYS A 519 -0.64 -0.78 -8.12
CA LYS A 519 0.37 -0.06 -8.91
C LYS A 519 1.65 -0.03 -8.08
N LEU A 520 2.68 -0.76 -8.52
CA LEU A 520 3.93 -0.94 -7.76
C LEU A 520 4.85 0.27 -7.90
N CYS A 521 4.79 0.99 -9.03
CA CYS A 521 5.56 2.21 -9.20
C CYS A 521 5.16 3.26 -8.16
N GLY A 522 6.15 3.75 -7.40
CA GLY A 522 5.98 4.65 -6.27
C GLY A 522 5.60 3.98 -4.94
N ALA A 523 5.38 2.66 -4.91
CA ALA A 523 5.08 1.94 -3.68
C ALA A 523 6.36 1.74 -2.83
N ARG A 524 6.26 1.89 -1.51
CA ARG A 524 7.33 1.53 -0.56
C ARG A 524 7.17 0.08 -0.15
N ILE A 525 8.14 -0.76 -0.52
CA ILE A 525 8.10 -2.21 -0.29
C ILE A 525 9.21 -2.62 0.67
N LEU A 526 8.85 -3.39 1.70
CA LEU A 526 9.80 -4.09 2.56
C LEU A 526 9.83 -5.57 2.17
N GLU A 527 10.98 -6.10 1.75
CA GLU A 527 11.18 -7.54 1.56
C GLU A 527 11.84 -8.15 2.80
N VAL A 528 11.10 -8.99 3.53
CA VAL A 528 11.57 -9.70 4.73
C VAL A 528 12.13 -11.06 4.35
N GLY A 529 13.43 -11.26 4.61
CA GLY A 529 14.19 -12.44 4.19
C GLY A 529 14.53 -12.35 2.70
N THR A 530 15.24 -11.30 2.29
CA THR A 530 15.48 -10.97 0.88
C THR A 530 16.34 -12.02 0.15
N GLY A 531 17.13 -12.83 0.88
CA GLY A 531 17.91 -13.91 0.29
C GLY A 531 18.86 -13.41 -0.80
N THR A 532 18.58 -13.71 -2.07
CA THR A 532 19.40 -13.25 -3.20
C THR A 532 19.16 -11.80 -3.61
N GLY A 533 18.10 -11.14 -3.14
CA GLY A 533 17.69 -9.80 -3.57
C GLY A 533 17.00 -9.75 -4.93
N ALA A 534 16.67 -10.90 -5.53
CA ALA A 534 16.15 -10.95 -6.90
C ALA A 534 14.75 -10.32 -7.06
N HIS A 535 13.83 -10.47 -6.09
CA HIS A 535 12.55 -9.75 -6.17
C HIS A 535 12.71 -8.28 -5.85
N ALA A 536 13.51 -7.92 -4.84
CA ALA A 536 13.79 -6.51 -4.56
C ALA A 536 14.30 -5.77 -5.81
N LEU A 537 15.18 -6.40 -6.61
CA LEU A 537 15.57 -5.86 -7.91
C LEU A 537 14.38 -5.68 -8.86
N GLU A 538 13.53 -6.71 -9.03
CA GLU A 538 12.38 -6.62 -9.95
C GLU A 538 11.31 -5.61 -9.52
N PHE A 539 11.09 -5.44 -8.21
CA PHE A 539 10.26 -4.37 -7.65
C PHE A 539 10.86 -3.00 -7.94
N GLY A 540 12.17 -2.83 -7.70
CA GLY A 540 12.88 -1.58 -7.96
C GLY A 540 12.86 -1.18 -9.43
N ILE A 541 13.06 -2.13 -10.34
CA ILE A 541 12.98 -1.89 -11.79
C ILE A 541 11.57 -1.42 -12.22
N ARG A 542 10.53 -1.80 -11.47
CA ARG A 542 9.13 -1.35 -11.62
C ARG A 542 8.81 -0.06 -10.85
N GLY A 543 9.84 0.70 -10.47
CA GLY A 543 9.71 1.99 -9.83
C GLY A 543 9.28 1.96 -8.35
N ALA A 544 9.27 0.80 -7.70
CA ALA A 544 9.01 0.72 -6.26
C ALA A 544 10.23 1.18 -5.45
N GLU A 545 10.03 1.80 -4.29
CA GLU A 545 11.10 2.06 -3.32
C GLU A 545 11.24 0.85 -2.41
N VAL A 546 12.36 0.12 -2.50
CA VAL A 546 12.50 -1.19 -1.85
C VAL A 546 13.56 -1.17 -0.75
N VAL A 547 13.20 -1.72 0.40
CA VAL A 547 14.13 -2.08 1.48
C VAL A 547 14.09 -3.60 1.63
N GLY A 548 15.19 -4.28 1.36
CA GLY A 548 15.33 -5.72 1.62
C GLY A 548 16.10 -5.97 2.91
N ILE A 549 15.59 -6.87 3.75
CA ILE A 549 16.26 -7.25 4.99
C ILE A 549 16.51 -8.75 5.06
N ASP A 550 17.60 -9.12 5.71
CA ASP A 550 17.93 -10.50 6.04
C ASP A 550 18.76 -10.52 7.32
N VAL A 551 18.72 -11.63 8.06
CA VAL A 551 19.58 -11.83 9.24
C VAL A 551 20.99 -12.26 8.83
N SER A 552 21.17 -12.75 7.60
CA SER A 552 22.45 -13.18 7.04
C SER A 552 23.20 -12.02 6.37
N GLU A 553 24.44 -11.77 6.82
CA GLU A 553 25.32 -10.80 6.16
C GLU A 553 25.70 -11.23 4.73
N ASN A 554 25.86 -12.53 4.50
CA ASN A 554 26.18 -13.09 3.18
C ASN A 554 25.03 -12.88 2.19
N SER A 555 23.78 -13.04 2.63
CA SER A 555 22.59 -12.72 1.83
C SER A 555 22.60 -11.24 1.42
N ILE A 556 22.80 -10.33 2.39
CA ILE A 556 22.81 -8.88 2.12
C ILE A 556 23.95 -8.48 1.18
N HIS A 557 25.12 -9.10 1.32
CA HIS A 557 26.23 -8.88 0.39
C HIS A 557 25.89 -9.30 -1.04
N LEU A 558 25.31 -10.50 -1.21
CA LEU A 558 24.85 -11.00 -2.51
C LEU A 558 23.77 -10.10 -3.12
N ALA A 559 22.77 -9.69 -2.34
CA ALA A 559 21.68 -8.83 -2.77
C ALA A 559 22.19 -7.45 -3.24
N LYS A 560 23.11 -6.83 -2.48
CA LYS A 560 23.76 -5.56 -2.87
C LYS A 560 24.56 -5.69 -4.15
N LYS A 561 25.33 -6.77 -4.31
CA LYS A 561 26.09 -7.06 -5.53
C LYS A 561 25.15 -7.17 -6.73
N LEU A 562 24.09 -7.96 -6.61
CA LEU A 562 23.11 -8.17 -7.67
C LEU A 562 22.47 -6.84 -8.09
N VAL A 563 21.91 -6.06 -7.17
CA VAL A 563 21.28 -4.76 -7.50
C VAL A 563 22.26 -3.77 -8.11
N SER A 564 23.51 -3.72 -7.61
CA SER A 564 24.54 -2.84 -8.18
C SER A 564 24.90 -3.19 -9.61
N GLU A 565 24.94 -4.47 -9.97
CA GLU A 565 25.28 -4.92 -11.32
C GLU A 565 24.18 -4.59 -12.34
N TYR A 566 22.92 -4.51 -11.91
CA TYR A 566 21.76 -4.13 -12.75
C TYR A 566 21.36 -2.65 -12.63
N GLY A 567 22.09 -1.84 -11.84
CA GLY A 567 21.95 -0.39 -11.79
C GLY A 567 20.67 0.16 -11.12
N ALA A 568 19.93 -0.63 -10.35
CA ALA A 568 18.74 -0.16 -9.64
C ALA A 568 19.12 0.65 -8.39
N LYS A 569 18.73 1.93 -8.35
CA LYS A 569 19.13 2.89 -7.29
C LYS A 569 18.12 3.03 -6.16
N ASN A 570 16.88 2.65 -6.42
CA ASN A 570 15.73 2.70 -5.51
C ASN A 570 15.56 1.42 -4.67
N VAL A 571 16.62 0.61 -4.59
CA VAL A 571 16.65 -0.63 -3.80
C VAL A 571 17.80 -0.54 -2.81
N SER A 572 17.51 -0.79 -1.55
CA SER A 572 18.49 -0.77 -0.46
C SER A 572 18.39 -2.05 0.37
N PHE A 573 19.50 -2.42 1.02
CA PHE A 573 19.56 -3.65 1.80
C PHE A 573 20.27 -3.44 3.14
N GLU A 574 19.78 -4.11 4.16
CA GLU A 574 20.29 -4.03 5.51
C GLU A 574 20.19 -5.37 6.26
N VAL A 575 21.16 -5.62 7.13
CA VAL A 575 21.12 -6.78 8.02
C VAL A 575 20.19 -6.43 9.18
N TYR A 576 19.03 -7.09 9.25
CA TYR A 576 18.02 -6.79 10.27
C TYR A 576 17.12 -7.99 10.55
N ASP A 577 16.64 -8.08 11.79
CA ASP A 577 15.76 -9.15 12.24
C ASP A 577 14.28 -8.80 11.95
N GLY A 578 13.64 -9.60 11.09
CA GLY A 578 12.22 -9.48 10.75
C GLY A 578 11.26 -9.68 11.94
N PHE A 579 11.74 -10.21 13.07
CA PHE A 579 10.95 -10.29 14.31
C PHE A 579 10.94 -8.99 15.12
N LEU A 580 11.62 -7.94 14.64
CA LEU A 580 11.82 -6.66 15.33
C LEU A 580 11.44 -5.44 14.47
N LEU A 581 10.62 -5.61 13.42
CA LEU A 581 10.26 -4.52 12.49
C LEU A 581 9.66 -3.32 13.21
N SER A 582 8.80 -3.55 14.20
CA SER A 582 8.14 -2.52 15.00
C SER A 582 9.08 -1.64 15.81
N LYS A 583 10.32 -2.09 16.05
CA LYS A 583 11.35 -1.31 16.74
C LYS A 583 12.05 -0.30 15.83
N LYS A 584 11.98 -0.48 14.51
CA LYS A 584 12.71 0.33 13.54
C LYS A 584 11.81 1.22 12.71
N TRP A 585 10.69 0.68 12.24
CA TRP A 585 9.74 1.43 11.42
C TRP A 585 8.47 1.72 12.20
N SER A 586 7.87 2.87 11.94
CA SER A 586 6.55 3.21 12.45
C SER A 586 5.49 2.28 11.88
N LYS A 587 4.33 2.20 12.55
CA LYS A 587 3.19 1.43 12.06
C LYS A 587 2.81 1.84 10.63
N GLU A 588 2.55 0.86 9.77
CA GLU A 588 2.12 1.02 8.36
C GLU A 588 3.05 1.93 7.55
N PHE A 589 4.35 1.97 7.90
CA PHE A 589 5.36 2.74 7.17
C PHE A 589 5.50 2.25 5.73
N PHE A 590 5.50 0.94 5.50
CA PHE A 590 5.56 0.35 4.17
C PHE A 590 4.16 0.16 3.59
N ASP A 591 4.06 0.34 2.28
CA ASP A 591 2.83 0.11 1.54
C ASP A 591 2.59 -1.39 1.36
N ILE A 592 3.65 -2.16 1.11
CA ILE A 592 3.62 -3.61 1.02
C ILE A 592 4.80 -4.19 1.82
N VAL A 593 4.51 -5.15 2.70
CA VAL A 593 5.55 -5.99 3.33
C VAL A 593 5.47 -7.37 2.70
N PHE A 594 6.49 -7.71 1.93
CA PHE A 594 6.61 -8.93 1.13
C PHE A 594 7.55 -9.92 1.80
N SER A 595 7.23 -11.21 1.74
CA SER A 595 8.15 -12.28 2.11
C SER A 595 7.93 -13.52 1.24
N ARG A 596 9.01 -14.08 0.69
CA ARG A 596 9.00 -15.37 0.01
C ARG A 596 9.93 -16.34 0.70
N GLY A 597 9.44 -17.55 0.95
CA GLY A 597 10.36 -18.66 1.20
C GLY A 597 10.98 -18.64 2.59
N VAL A 598 10.26 -18.09 3.58
CA VAL A 598 10.79 -17.71 4.90
C VAL A 598 9.87 -18.25 5.98
N ILE A 599 8.57 -17.97 5.87
CA ILE A 599 7.62 -18.19 6.95
C ILE A 599 7.38 -19.69 7.24
N GLU A 600 7.64 -20.56 6.26
CA GLU A 600 7.50 -22.00 6.35
C GLU A 600 8.57 -22.68 7.21
N HIS A 601 9.62 -21.95 7.57
CA HIS A 601 10.71 -22.44 8.43
C HIS A 601 10.46 -22.19 9.91
N PHE A 602 9.31 -21.62 10.28
CA PHE A 602 8.97 -21.28 11.66
C PHE A 602 7.82 -22.12 12.23
N ASN A 603 7.87 -22.36 13.53
CA ASN A 603 6.74 -22.96 14.25
C ASN A 603 5.57 -21.96 14.36
N ASP A 604 4.39 -22.39 14.83
CA ASP A 604 3.19 -21.55 14.93
C ASP A 604 3.41 -20.25 15.71
N GLU A 605 4.11 -20.30 16.83
CA GLU A 605 4.30 -19.13 17.70
C GLU A 605 5.19 -18.08 17.03
N GLU A 606 6.31 -18.52 16.47
CA GLU A 606 7.23 -17.69 15.72
C GLU A 606 6.57 -17.11 14.47
N LEU A 607 5.87 -17.95 13.72
CA LEU A 607 5.15 -17.55 12.52
C LEU A 607 4.12 -16.44 12.81
N LEU A 608 3.31 -16.62 13.86
CA LEU A 608 2.36 -15.60 14.29
C LEU A 608 3.06 -14.30 14.71
N LYS A 609 4.21 -14.39 15.39
CA LYS A 609 4.99 -13.23 15.77
C LYS A 609 5.53 -12.48 14.55
N LEU A 610 6.12 -13.20 13.59
CA LEU A 610 6.65 -12.61 12.36
C LEU A 610 5.55 -11.95 11.53
N LEU A 611 4.42 -12.64 11.32
CA LEU A 611 3.29 -12.08 10.59
C LEU A 611 2.71 -10.83 11.27
N LYS A 612 2.70 -10.76 12.61
CA LYS A 612 2.28 -9.57 13.35
C LYS A 612 3.24 -8.39 13.18
N GLU A 613 4.55 -8.65 13.17
CA GLU A 613 5.55 -7.61 12.88
C GLU A 613 5.43 -7.11 11.44
N MET A 614 5.22 -8.01 10.48
CA MET A 614 4.97 -7.64 9.09
C MET A 614 3.69 -6.81 8.96
N ALA A 615 2.62 -7.22 9.63
CA ALA A 615 1.34 -6.51 9.67
C ALA A 615 1.43 -5.15 10.37
N TYR A 616 2.34 -5.01 11.34
CA TYR A 616 2.61 -3.73 11.98
C TYR A 616 3.34 -2.79 11.02
N ALA A 617 4.39 -3.26 10.34
CA ALA A 617 5.21 -2.43 9.47
C ALA A 617 4.53 -2.07 8.14
N GLY A 618 3.59 -2.90 7.67
CA GLY A 618 2.99 -2.81 6.34
C GLY A 618 1.49 -2.61 6.33
N LYS A 619 1.00 -1.87 5.33
CA LYS A 619 -0.44 -1.79 5.04
C LYS A 619 -1.00 -3.09 4.48
N TYR A 620 -0.27 -3.68 3.54
CA TYR A 620 -0.57 -4.99 2.97
C TYR A 620 0.59 -5.95 3.26
N VAL A 621 0.26 -7.16 3.68
CA VAL A 621 1.21 -8.26 3.91
C VAL A 621 1.05 -9.24 2.76
N VAL A 622 2.14 -9.49 2.05
CA VAL A 622 2.20 -10.45 0.94
C VAL A 622 3.16 -11.55 1.32
N VAL A 623 2.70 -12.79 1.30
CA VAL A 623 3.52 -13.94 1.62
C VAL A 623 3.41 -14.99 0.54
N THR A 624 4.54 -15.56 0.15
CA THR A 624 4.58 -16.70 -0.77
C THR A 624 5.31 -17.88 -0.15
N VAL A 625 4.68 -19.06 -0.17
CA VAL A 625 5.21 -20.31 0.42
C VAL A 625 5.08 -21.48 -0.56
N PRO A 626 5.87 -22.54 -0.42
CA PRO A 626 5.65 -23.77 -1.17
C PRO A 626 4.25 -24.36 -0.90
N TYR A 627 3.57 -24.78 -1.98
CA TYR A 627 2.21 -25.30 -1.93
C TYR A 627 2.22 -26.82 -1.72
N SER A 628 1.71 -27.27 -0.57
CA SER A 628 1.86 -28.67 -0.16
C SER A 628 1.02 -29.67 -0.96
N LYS A 629 0.02 -29.23 -1.74
CA LYS A 629 -0.71 -30.11 -2.67
C LYS A 629 0.04 -30.36 -3.98
N SER A 630 1.18 -29.71 -4.22
CA SER A 630 2.05 -30.08 -5.33
C SER A 630 2.74 -31.40 -5.03
N GLU A 631 2.28 -32.46 -5.70
CA GLU A 631 2.85 -33.81 -5.56
C GLU A 631 4.34 -33.85 -5.93
N ILE A 632 4.72 -33.11 -6.97
CA ILE A 632 6.11 -33.04 -7.44
C ILE A 632 7.00 -32.34 -6.42
N TYR A 633 6.56 -31.20 -5.86
CA TYR A 633 7.32 -30.51 -4.84
C TYR A 633 7.51 -31.39 -3.59
N ARG A 634 6.40 -31.96 -3.09
CA ARG A 634 6.41 -32.79 -1.88
C ARG A 634 7.32 -34.01 -2.03
N LEU A 635 7.20 -34.74 -3.14
CA LEU A 635 8.06 -35.90 -3.42
C LEU A 635 9.55 -35.48 -3.54
N SER A 636 9.82 -34.36 -4.20
CA SER A 636 11.19 -33.83 -4.32
C SER A 636 11.79 -33.46 -2.96
N LYS A 637 11.01 -32.81 -2.10
CA LYS A 637 11.39 -32.45 -0.72
C LYS A 637 11.66 -33.71 0.11
N GLU A 638 10.74 -34.68 0.10
CA GLU A 638 10.88 -35.95 0.83
C GLU A 638 12.15 -36.72 0.42
N LEU A 639 12.41 -36.86 -0.89
CA LEU A 639 13.61 -37.53 -1.40
C LEU A 639 14.89 -36.81 -0.98
N ARG A 640 14.90 -35.47 -1.00
CA ARG A 640 16.07 -34.69 -0.59
C ARG A 640 16.34 -34.78 0.91
N ILE A 641 15.29 -34.84 1.72
CA ILE A 641 15.40 -35.10 3.16
C ILE A 641 15.99 -36.50 3.39
N GLN A 642 15.44 -37.53 2.73
CA GLN A 642 15.93 -38.91 2.84
C GLN A 642 17.39 -39.09 2.38
N THR A 643 17.82 -38.30 1.40
CA THR A 643 19.19 -38.32 0.87
C THR A 643 20.15 -37.35 1.57
N ASN A 644 19.71 -36.67 2.64
CA ASN A 644 20.49 -35.63 3.34
C ASN A 644 21.02 -34.50 2.43
N THR A 645 20.32 -34.22 1.33
CA THR A 645 20.66 -33.12 0.42
C THR A 645 19.77 -31.90 0.61
N TRP A 646 18.81 -31.94 1.54
CA TRP A 646 17.93 -30.84 1.89
C TRP A 646 18.60 -29.85 2.84
N SER A 647 19.01 -28.68 2.31
CA SER A 647 19.80 -27.68 3.03
C SER A 647 18.98 -26.64 3.80
N TYR A 648 17.68 -26.53 3.52
CA TYR A 648 16.80 -25.48 4.07
C TYR A 648 16.24 -25.80 5.47
N GLY A 649 16.61 -26.95 6.05
CA GLY A 649 16.19 -27.34 7.40
C GLY A 649 14.71 -27.70 7.49
N PHE A 650 14.11 -27.45 8.66
CA PHE A 650 12.68 -27.68 8.89
C PHE A 650 11.85 -26.80 7.94
N GLU A 651 10.88 -27.41 7.27
CA GLU A 651 9.92 -26.70 6.45
C GLU A 651 8.55 -27.33 6.62
N ARG A 652 7.57 -26.52 7.01
CA ARG A 652 6.19 -26.97 7.19
C ARG A 652 5.39 -26.91 5.89
N ASP A 653 4.29 -27.65 5.88
CA ASP A 653 3.41 -27.75 4.73
C ASP A 653 2.23 -26.76 4.82
N PHE A 654 1.96 -26.06 3.72
CA PHE A 654 0.82 -25.14 3.59
C PHE A 654 -0.08 -25.51 2.41
N GLU A 655 -1.32 -25.88 2.73
CA GLU A 655 -2.40 -25.97 1.73
C GLU A 655 -3.13 -24.63 1.56
N THR A 656 -3.14 -23.80 2.60
CA THR A 656 -3.71 -22.45 2.64
C THR A 656 -3.03 -21.68 3.79
N LEU A 657 -2.89 -20.37 3.64
CA LEU A 657 -2.42 -19.44 4.66
C LEU A 657 -3.57 -18.79 5.45
N ARG A 658 -4.83 -19.02 5.06
CA ARG A 658 -6.02 -18.39 5.68
C ARG A 658 -6.02 -18.49 7.20
N GLY A 659 -5.90 -19.70 7.74
CA GLY A 659 -6.00 -19.93 9.19
C GLY A 659 -4.89 -19.26 9.98
N ILE A 660 -3.66 -19.18 9.44
CA ILE A 660 -2.56 -18.52 10.15
C ILE A 660 -2.61 -17.00 10.00
N PHE A 661 -3.05 -16.48 8.85
CA PHE A 661 -3.30 -15.05 8.65
C PHE A 661 -4.37 -14.54 9.63
N GLU A 662 -5.50 -15.23 9.73
CA GLU A 662 -6.59 -14.88 10.65
C GLU A 662 -6.12 -14.88 12.11
N ARG A 663 -5.36 -15.90 12.53
CA ARG A 663 -4.75 -15.97 13.87
C ARG A 663 -3.70 -14.88 14.11
N ALA A 664 -3.04 -14.38 13.08
CA ALA A 664 -2.10 -13.26 13.15
C ALA A 664 -2.80 -11.90 13.20
N GLY A 665 -4.14 -11.85 13.04
CA GLY A 665 -4.91 -10.61 12.96
C GLY A 665 -4.97 -10.00 11.56
N LEU A 666 -4.65 -10.78 10.52
CA LEU A 666 -4.76 -10.38 9.13
C LEU A 666 -6.09 -10.84 8.53
N ILE A 667 -6.75 -9.96 7.79
CA ILE A 667 -7.86 -10.27 6.91
C ILE A 667 -7.28 -10.79 5.61
N MET A 668 -7.58 -12.03 5.25
CA MET A 668 -7.19 -12.60 3.96
C MET A 668 -7.96 -11.91 2.83
N LEU A 669 -7.23 -11.33 1.88
CA LEU A 669 -7.77 -10.58 0.75
C LEU A 669 -7.76 -11.40 -0.54
N HIS A 670 -6.67 -12.13 -0.78
CA HIS A 670 -6.48 -12.93 -1.98
C HIS A 670 -5.53 -14.10 -1.70
N GLU A 671 -5.79 -15.24 -2.32
CA GLU A 671 -4.92 -16.42 -2.26
C GLU A 671 -4.99 -17.19 -3.58
N GLU A 672 -3.85 -17.52 -4.17
CA GLU A 672 -3.80 -18.33 -5.41
C GLU A 672 -2.52 -19.17 -5.53
N VAL A 673 -2.59 -20.21 -6.36
CA VAL A 673 -1.45 -21.09 -6.67
C VAL A 673 -0.72 -20.57 -7.91
N ILE A 674 0.61 -20.45 -7.81
CA ILE A 674 1.53 -20.08 -8.89
C ILE A 674 2.69 -21.08 -8.98
N GLY A 675 3.60 -20.87 -9.92
CA GLY A 675 4.83 -21.63 -10.08
C GLY A 675 4.69 -22.75 -11.12
N VAL A 676 4.04 -22.46 -12.24
CA VAL A 676 3.81 -23.41 -13.36
C VAL A 676 5.13 -24.03 -13.83
N GLY A 677 6.14 -23.18 -14.05
CA GLY A 677 7.49 -23.61 -14.36
C GLY A 677 8.17 -24.24 -13.14
N ALA A 678 8.12 -23.56 -11.99
CA ALA A 678 8.82 -23.96 -10.77
C ALA A 678 8.52 -25.40 -10.34
N GLU A 679 7.25 -25.83 -10.44
CA GLU A 679 6.84 -27.22 -10.17
C GLU A 679 7.62 -28.23 -11.00
N ALA A 680 7.68 -28.05 -12.33
CA ALA A 680 8.46 -28.92 -13.20
C ALA A 680 9.96 -28.87 -12.88
N GLY A 681 10.45 -27.70 -12.46
CA GLY A 681 11.82 -27.50 -11.99
C GLY A 681 12.20 -28.38 -10.80
N TYR A 682 11.27 -28.66 -9.87
CA TYR A 682 11.50 -29.57 -8.75
C TYR A 682 11.67 -31.03 -9.19
N ALA A 683 11.01 -31.44 -10.28
CA ALA A 683 11.10 -32.80 -10.81
C ALA A 683 12.53 -33.22 -11.19
N ARG A 684 13.45 -32.27 -11.39
CA ARG A 684 14.90 -32.50 -11.60
C ARG A 684 15.50 -33.39 -10.50
N TRP A 685 14.99 -33.29 -9.28
CA TRP A 685 15.48 -34.04 -8.12
C TRP A 685 14.87 -35.45 -8.00
N ILE A 686 13.79 -35.73 -8.72
CA ILE A 686 13.16 -37.05 -8.80
C ILE A 686 13.76 -37.81 -9.99
N ASN A 687 13.58 -37.24 -11.19
CA ASN A 687 14.11 -37.77 -12.44
C ASN A 687 14.20 -36.63 -13.47
N PRO A 688 15.41 -36.19 -13.86
CA PRO A 688 15.58 -35.11 -14.85
C PRO A 688 14.84 -35.34 -16.17
N ASN A 689 14.60 -36.60 -16.57
CA ASN A 689 13.91 -36.93 -17.82
C ASN A 689 12.41 -36.62 -17.80
N VAL A 690 11.79 -36.46 -16.61
CA VAL A 690 10.35 -36.14 -16.52
C VAL A 690 10.05 -34.64 -16.46
N VAL A 691 11.07 -33.79 -16.37
CA VAL A 691 10.92 -32.33 -16.28
C VAL A 691 10.13 -31.79 -17.47
N SER A 692 10.52 -32.16 -18.69
CA SER A 692 9.83 -31.73 -19.91
C SER A 692 8.39 -32.26 -19.96
N LEU A 693 8.15 -33.51 -19.54
CA LEU A 693 6.80 -34.08 -19.51
C LEU A 693 5.90 -33.29 -18.54
N LYS A 694 6.39 -33.04 -17.33
CA LYS A 694 5.64 -32.29 -16.31
C LYS A 694 5.41 -30.84 -16.73
N LEU A 695 6.40 -30.22 -17.34
CA LEU A 695 6.27 -28.86 -17.86
C LEU A 695 5.24 -28.79 -19.00
N ALA A 696 5.22 -29.77 -19.91
CA ALA A 696 4.19 -29.86 -20.96
C ALA A 696 2.77 -30.02 -20.38
N GLU A 697 2.60 -30.86 -19.36
CA GLU A 697 1.34 -31.03 -18.64
C GLU A 697 0.89 -29.71 -18.00
N ASN A 698 1.79 -29.05 -17.26
CA ASN A 698 1.51 -27.81 -16.56
C ASN A 698 1.17 -26.66 -17.53
N LEU A 699 1.90 -26.54 -18.65
CA LEU A 699 1.58 -25.58 -19.70
C LEU A 699 0.22 -25.87 -20.35
N THR A 700 -0.10 -27.13 -20.61
CA THR A 700 -1.41 -27.51 -21.18
C THR A 700 -2.54 -27.07 -20.25
N LYS A 701 -2.40 -27.31 -18.95
CA LYS A 701 -3.33 -26.83 -17.91
C LYS A 701 -3.41 -25.31 -17.89
N PHE A 702 -2.26 -24.64 -17.88
CA PHE A 702 -2.16 -23.18 -17.86
C PHE A 702 -2.89 -22.53 -19.04
N PHE A 703 -2.65 -22.97 -20.28
CA PHE A 703 -3.34 -22.43 -21.47
C PHE A 703 -4.85 -22.73 -21.50
N ARG A 704 -5.32 -23.71 -20.73
CA ARG A 704 -6.74 -24.02 -20.51
C ARG A 704 -7.35 -23.27 -19.31
N ASN A 705 -6.60 -22.36 -18.68
CA ASN A 705 -6.99 -21.68 -17.43
C ASN A 705 -7.24 -22.65 -16.24
N GLU A 706 -6.61 -23.83 -16.25
CA GLU A 706 -6.64 -24.77 -15.12
C GLU A 706 -5.51 -24.47 -14.12
N SER A 707 -5.72 -24.79 -12.84
CA SER A 707 -4.70 -24.57 -11.78
C SER A 707 -3.48 -25.48 -11.97
N ALA A 708 -2.29 -24.89 -11.98
CA ALA A 708 -1.01 -25.59 -12.02
C ALA A 708 0.05 -24.78 -11.25
N GLY A 709 0.95 -25.46 -10.52
CA GLY A 709 2.02 -24.79 -9.80
C GLY A 709 2.40 -25.45 -8.47
N SER A 710 3.43 -24.89 -7.83
CA SER A 710 4.05 -25.42 -6.61
C SER A 710 4.22 -24.38 -5.50
N TRP A 711 3.66 -23.19 -5.66
CA TRP A 711 3.76 -22.09 -4.71
C TRP A 711 2.39 -21.46 -4.48
N LEU A 712 2.15 -20.98 -3.27
CA LEU A 712 0.95 -20.28 -2.85
C LEU A 712 1.31 -18.82 -2.60
N VAL A 713 0.55 -17.87 -3.17
CA VAL A 713 0.64 -16.45 -2.85
C VAL A 713 -0.57 -16.06 -2.02
N ALA A 714 -0.36 -15.39 -0.90
CA ALA A 714 -1.42 -14.82 -0.06
C ALA A 714 -1.20 -13.33 0.15
N ILE A 715 -2.28 -12.56 0.06
CA ILE A 715 -2.32 -11.13 0.34
C ILE A 715 -3.30 -10.90 1.50
N GLY A 716 -2.84 -10.20 2.52
CA GLY A 716 -3.65 -9.85 3.69
C GLY A 716 -3.41 -8.43 4.19
N THR A 717 -4.26 -7.96 5.09
CA THR A 717 -4.08 -6.68 5.79
C THR A 717 -4.64 -6.77 7.21
N ALA A 718 -4.04 -6.07 8.16
CA ALA A 718 -4.58 -5.93 9.51
C ALA A 718 -5.59 -4.77 9.63
N ASN A 719 -5.83 -4.04 8.54
CA ASN A 719 -6.64 -2.84 8.53
C ASN A 719 -7.95 -3.06 7.75
N GLU A 720 -9.08 -3.02 8.45
CA GLU A 720 -10.42 -3.24 7.87
C GLU A 720 -10.76 -2.24 6.75
N TYR A 721 -10.34 -0.99 6.88
CA TYR A 721 -10.56 0.02 5.84
C TYR A 721 -9.82 -0.35 4.55
N LEU A 722 -8.57 -0.80 4.66
CA LEU A 722 -7.78 -1.28 3.51
C LEU A 722 -8.34 -2.55 2.90
N ALA A 723 -8.89 -3.44 3.73
CA ALA A 723 -9.59 -4.63 3.27
C ALA A 723 -10.84 -4.27 2.47
N ASN A 724 -11.61 -3.26 2.91
CA ASN A 724 -12.78 -2.77 2.20
C ASN A 724 -12.42 -2.11 0.88
N ILE A 725 -11.35 -1.30 0.83
CA ILE A 725 -10.82 -0.76 -0.43
C ILE A 725 -10.49 -1.91 -1.40
N PHE A 726 -9.70 -2.89 -0.94
CA PHE A 726 -9.29 -4.02 -1.78
C PHE A 726 -10.48 -4.81 -2.32
N LYS A 727 -11.47 -5.11 -1.47
CA LYS A 727 -12.68 -5.84 -1.86
C LYS A 727 -13.60 -5.04 -2.78
N SER A 728 -13.51 -3.71 -2.77
CA SER A 728 -14.32 -2.82 -3.62
C SER A 728 -13.74 -2.61 -5.02
N LEU A 729 -12.50 -3.06 -5.27
CA LEU A 729 -11.82 -2.89 -6.55
C LEU A 729 -12.65 -3.47 -7.70
N GLN A 730 -12.95 -2.61 -8.66
CA GLN A 730 -13.49 -3.03 -9.95
C GLN A 730 -12.37 -3.58 -10.85
N PRO A 731 -12.67 -4.37 -11.91
CA PRO A 731 -11.64 -4.96 -12.77
C PRO A 731 -10.64 -3.99 -13.41
N ARG A 732 -11.00 -2.70 -13.54
CA ARG A 732 -10.14 -1.63 -14.07
C ARG A 732 -9.39 -0.84 -13.00
N GLN A 733 -9.58 -1.18 -11.74
CA GLN A 733 -9.06 -0.44 -10.60
C GLN A 733 -7.95 -1.20 -9.90
N LYS A 734 -7.00 -0.44 -9.37
CA LYS A 734 -5.92 -0.93 -8.52
C LYS A 734 -5.75 0.00 -7.32
N ILE A 735 -4.91 -0.41 -6.39
CA ILE A 735 -4.46 0.42 -5.29
C ILE A 735 -3.12 1.05 -5.69
N ALA A 736 -3.08 2.37 -5.79
CA ALA A 736 -1.84 3.13 -5.92
C ALA A 736 -1.51 3.80 -4.59
N PHE A 737 -0.23 4.06 -4.36
CA PHE A 737 0.25 4.68 -3.12
C PHE A 737 0.76 6.08 -3.45
N VAL A 738 -0.03 7.10 -3.14
CA VAL A 738 0.33 8.51 -3.36
C VAL A 738 0.66 9.13 -2.01
N GLU A 739 1.90 9.57 -1.81
CA GLU A 739 2.41 10.10 -0.54
C GLU A 739 2.21 9.12 0.63
N GLY A 740 2.33 7.82 0.36
CA GLY A 740 2.08 6.79 1.36
C GLY A 740 0.62 6.71 1.80
N MET A 741 -0.35 7.06 0.96
CA MET A 741 -1.77 6.77 1.18
C MET A 741 -2.33 5.88 0.06
N PRO A 742 -3.03 4.79 0.39
CA PRO A 742 -3.66 3.93 -0.61
C PRO A 742 -4.85 4.65 -1.23
N ARG A 743 -4.89 4.70 -2.56
CA ARG A 743 -6.00 5.27 -3.33
C ARG A 743 -6.42 4.28 -4.40
N ILE A 744 -7.73 4.26 -4.66
CA ILE A 744 -8.24 3.60 -5.86
C ILE A 744 -7.72 4.38 -7.06
N TYR A 745 -6.88 3.73 -7.83
CA TYR A 745 -6.36 4.19 -9.10
C TYR A 745 -7.16 3.50 -10.19
N GLU A 746 -7.85 4.30 -11.00
CA GLU A 746 -8.52 3.80 -12.19
C GLU A 746 -7.52 3.78 -13.33
N ARG A 747 -7.23 2.58 -13.84
CA ARG A 747 -6.25 2.38 -14.90
C ARG A 747 -6.77 2.98 -16.20
N ASP A 748 -5.94 3.80 -16.84
CA ASP A 748 -6.13 4.13 -18.25
C ASP A 748 -5.94 2.84 -19.06
N ILE A 749 -7.01 2.37 -19.71
CA ILE A 749 -6.98 1.18 -20.55
C ILE A 749 -6.85 1.65 -21.98
N PRO A 750 -5.62 1.67 -22.53
CA PRO A 750 -5.43 2.10 -23.89
C PRO A 750 -5.92 1.03 -24.87
N PRO A 751 -6.47 1.46 -26.03
CA PRO A 751 -6.85 0.55 -27.08
C PRO A 751 -5.61 -0.16 -27.64
N VAL A 752 -5.76 -1.44 -27.97
CA VAL A 752 -4.68 -2.30 -28.49
C VAL A 752 -5.06 -2.82 -29.86
N SER A 753 -4.10 -2.86 -30.78
CA SER A 753 -4.27 -3.46 -32.10
C SER A 753 -3.39 -4.70 -32.22
N ILE A 754 -4.01 -5.86 -32.47
CA ILE A 754 -3.30 -7.10 -32.75
C ILE A 754 -3.04 -7.17 -34.25
N VAL A 755 -1.79 -7.17 -34.67
CA VAL A 755 -1.39 -7.21 -36.08
C VAL A 755 -0.85 -8.60 -36.41
N VAL A 756 -1.52 -9.29 -37.34
CA VAL A 756 -1.17 -10.64 -37.80
C VAL A 756 -0.80 -10.62 -39.28
N PRO A 757 0.50 -10.69 -39.64
CA PRO A 757 0.90 -10.89 -41.02
C PRO A 757 0.69 -12.35 -41.43
N ILE A 758 0.08 -12.59 -42.59
CA ILE A 758 -0.16 -13.94 -43.12
C ILE A 758 0.33 -14.06 -44.57
N LEU A 759 0.91 -15.22 -44.87
CA LEU A 759 1.27 -15.63 -46.24
C LEU A 759 1.22 -17.15 -46.32
N ASN A 760 0.23 -17.69 -47.02
CA ASN A 760 0.01 -19.13 -47.16
C ASN A 760 0.00 -19.86 -45.79
N ARG A 761 -0.99 -19.53 -44.96
CA ARG A 761 -1.14 -19.99 -43.57
C ARG A 761 -2.48 -20.69 -43.31
N LYS A 762 -3.17 -21.18 -44.34
CA LYS A 762 -4.52 -21.76 -44.25
C LYS A 762 -4.71 -22.74 -43.07
N LYS A 763 -3.75 -23.66 -42.86
CA LYS A 763 -3.81 -24.69 -41.82
C LYS A 763 -3.85 -24.16 -40.37
N TYR A 764 -3.47 -22.90 -40.13
CA TYR A 764 -3.38 -22.33 -38.78
C TYR A 764 -4.51 -21.36 -38.44
N ILE A 765 -5.27 -20.88 -39.43
CA ILE A 765 -6.23 -19.78 -39.26
C ILE A 765 -7.31 -20.11 -38.22
N SER A 766 -7.95 -21.29 -38.28
CA SER A 766 -8.99 -21.65 -37.32
C SER A 766 -8.48 -21.64 -35.88
N ARG A 767 -7.29 -22.23 -35.66
CA ARG A 767 -6.65 -22.29 -34.34
C ARG A 767 -6.25 -20.90 -33.84
N LEU A 768 -5.71 -20.06 -34.73
CA LEU A 768 -5.33 -18.68 -34.44
C LEU A 768 -6.54 -17.86 -33.98
N LEU A 769 -7.63 -17.86 -34.75
CA LEU A 769 -8.80 -17.03 -34.45
C LEU A 769 -9.56 -17.54 -33.22
N GLU A 770 -9.63 -18.86 -33.01
CA GLU A 770 -10.12 -19.45 -31.76
C GLU A 770 -9.24 -19.06 -30.56
N ASN A 771 -7.92 -19.00 -30.71
CA ASN A 771 -7.04 -18.61 -29.63
C ASN A 771 -7.16 -17.11 -29.28
N ILE A 772 -7.27 -16.24 -30.29
CA ILE A 772 -7.49 -14.81 -30.09
C ILE A 772 -8.87 -14.55 -29.47
N SER A 773 -9.92 -15.30 -29.84
CA SER A 773 -11.26 -15.12 -29.28
C SER A 773 -11.37 -15.43 -27.78
N HIS A 774 -10.42 -16.21 -27.25
CA HIS A 774 -10.30 -16.50 -25.83
C HIS A 774 -9.57 -15.41 -25.02
N GLN A 775 -9.09 -14.32 -25.63
CA GLN A 775 -8.50 -13.22 -24.85
C GLN A 775 -9.51 -12.62 -23.86
N VAL A 776 -9.07 -12.46 -22.61
CA VAL A 776 -9.86 -11.86 -21.52
C VAL A 776 -10.03 -10.36 -21.73
N PHE A 777 -8.98 -9.71 -22.24
CA PHE A 777 -9.04 -8.32 -22.67
C PHE A 777 -9.88 -8.22 -23.95
N ARG A 778 -10.90 -7.37 -23.98
CA ARG A 778 -11.86 -7.26 -25.10
C ARG A 778 -11.76 -5.99 -25.93
N ASP A 779 -11.08 -4.96 -25.43
CA ASP A 779 -10.99 -3.65 -26.09
C ASP A 779 -9.80 -3.61 -27.06
N PHE A 780 -9.85 -4.49 -28.06
CA PHE A 780 -8.83 -4.60 -29.10
C PHE A 780 -9.44 -4.72 -30.50
N GLU A 781 -8.69 -4.27 -31.50
CA GLU A 781 -8.94 -4.59 -32.91
C GLU A 781 -7.94 -5.65 -33.41
N LEU A 782 -8.36 -6.45 -34.39
CA LEU A 782 -7.52 -7.43 -35.07
C LEU A 782 -7.28 -6.98 -36.51
N ILE A 783 -6.01 -6.83 -36.89
CA ILE A 783 -5.58 -6.43 -38.22
C ILE A 783 -4.84 -7.60 -38.86
N ILE A 784 -5.47 -8.22 -39.85
CA ILE A 784 -4.91 -9.31 -40.62
C ILE A 784 -4.33 -8.74 -41.91
N VAL A 785 -3.02 -8.87 -42.11
CA VAL A 785 -2.34 -8.40 -43.32
C VAL A 785 -1.95 -9.61 -44.17
N ASP A 786 -2.75 -9.88 -45.20
CA ASP A 786 -2.47 -10.92 -46.20
C ASP A 786 -1.45 -10.41 -47.23
N ASP A 787 -0.22 -10.92 -47.15
CA ASP A 787 0.90 -10.53 -48.00
C ASP A 787 0.91 -11.25 -49.36
N GLY A 788 -0.27 -11.44 -49.95
CA GLY A 788 -0.46 -12.07 -51.25
C GLY A 788 -0.58 -13.60 -51.21
N SER A 789 -1.38 -14.17 -50.30
CA SER A 789 -1.61 -15.62 -50.24
C SER A 789 -2.30 -16.19 -51.48
N THR A 790 -1.96 -17.44 -51.81
CA THR A 790 -2.46 -18.19 -52.98
C THR A 790 -3.01 -19.58 -52.65
N ASP A 791 -2.98 -19.99 -51.37
CA ASP A 791 -3.37 -21.33 -50.89
C ASP A 791 -4.81 -21.40 -50.33
N GLY A 792 -5.60 -20.33 -50.50
CA GLY A 792 -6.94 -20.20 -49.92
C GLY A 792 -6.95 -19.74 -48.44
N THR A 793 -5.84 -19.21 -47.92
CA THR A 793 -5.78 -18.64 -46.55
C THR A 793 -6.88 -17.60 -46.31
N LEU A 794 -7.10 -16.69 -47.27
CA LEU A 794 -8.09 -15.61 -47.12
C LEU A 794 -9.54 -16.13 -47.05
N ASP A 795 -9.84 -17.25 -47.71
CA ASP A 795 -11.15 -17.88 -47.62
C ASP A 795 -11.40 -18.44 -46.22
N GLU A 796 -10.37 -19.04 -45.61
CA GLU A 796 -10.44 -19.55 -44.24
C GLU A 796 -10.59 -18.40 -43.22
N VAL A 797 -9.87 -17.30 -43.42
CA VAL A 797 -10.03 -16.09 -42.58
C VAL A 797 -11.47 -15.57 -42.64
N ASN A 798 -12.04 -15.47 -43.85
CA ASN A 798 -13.40 -14.98 -44.00
C ASN A 798 -14.45 -15.92 -43.41
N LYS A 799 -14.19 -17.22 -43.38
CA LYS A 799 -15.06 -18.22 -42.76
C LYS A 799 -15.02 -18.15 -41.23
N ASP A 800 -13.83 -18.05 -40.65
CA ASP A 800 -13.64 -18.20 -39.20
C ASP A 800 -13.64 -16.87 -38.42
N LYS A 801 -13.62 -15.71 -39.11
CA LYS A 801 -13.68 -14.38 -38.45
C LYS A 801 -14.93 -14.16 -37.58
N GLU A 802 -16.00 -14.92 -37.80
CA GLU A 802 -17.21 -14.86 -36.97
C GLU A 802 -16.97 -15.26 -35.51
N LEU A 803 -15.89 -16.00 -35.22
CA LEU A 803 -15.45 -16.30 -33.85
C LEU A 803 -15.09 -15.04 -33.04
N LEU A 804 -14.88 -13.90 -33.72
CA LEU A 804 -14.52 -12.60 -33.17
C LEU A 804 -15.60 -11.55 -33.45
N ALA A 805 -16.88 -11.94 -33.48
CA ALA A 805 -17.99 -11.03 -33.77
C ALA A 805 -18.07 -9.79 -32.86
N ASP A 806 -17.52 -9.87 -31.65
CA ASP A 806 -17.47 -8.78 -30.66
C ASP A 806 -16.22 -7.88 -30.81
N CYS A 807 -15.36 -8.14 -31.79
CA CYS A 807 -14.12 -7.41 -32.04
C CYS A 807 -14.10 -6.85 -33.48
N GLU A 808 -13.46 -5.70 -33.69
CA GLU A 808 -13.25 -5.19 -35.04
C GLU A 808 -12.14 -6.00 -35.74
N VAL A 809 -12.46 -6.58 -36.91
CA VAL A 809 -11.50 -7.34 -37.73
C VAL A 809 -11.29 -6.64 -39.07
N LYS A 810 -10.10 -6.07 -39.26
CA LYS A 810 -9.65 -5.45 -40.51
C LYS A 810 -8.80 -6.44 -41.29
N ILE A 811 -9.09 -6.60 -42.58
CA ILE A 811 -8.32 -7.46 -43.49
C ILE A 811 -7.72 -6.58 -44.58
N ILE A 812 -6.39 -6.53 -44.64
CA ILE A 812 -5.63 -5.79 -45.65
C ILE A 812 -4.94 -6.81 -46.53
N ARG A 813 -5.11 -6.69 -47.85
CA ARG A 813 -4.47 -7.58 -48.82
C ARG A 813 -3.48 -6.81 -49.67
N ASN A 814 -2.23 -7.27 -49.68
CA ASN A 814 -1.22 -6.81 -50.63
C ASN A 814 -1.38 -7.56 -51.95
N GLU A 815 -1.18 -6.87 -53.07
CA GLU A 815 -1.24 -7.47 -54.41
C GLU A 815 -0.10 -8.47 -54.65
N THR A 816 1.05 -8.21 -54.05
CA THR A 816 2.24 -9.04 -54.13
C THR A 816 2.86 -9.18 -52.74
N ASN A 817 3.69 -10.21 -52.56
CA ASN A 817 4.45 -10.40 -51.32
C ASN A 817 5.47 -9.28 -51.14
N LEU A 818 5.28 -8.43 -50.13
CA LEU A 818 6.16 -7.31 -49.75
C LEU A 818 7.14 -7.70 -48.62
N GLY A 819 6.95 -8.86 -48.00
CA GLY A 819 7.75 -9.37 -46.90
C GLY A 819 7.17 -9.03 -45.53
N THR A 820 7.44 -9.89 -44.55
CA THR A 820 6.85 -9.82 -43.19
C THR A 820 7.06 -8.48 -42.51
N PHE A 821 8.24 -7.87 -42.65
CA PHE A 821 8.52 -6.56 -42.05
C PHE A 821 7.58 -5.47 -42.57
N LYS A 822 7.40 -5.40 -43.90
CA LYS A 822 6.52 -4.41 -44.52
C LYS A 822 5.05 -4.71 -44.23
N ALA A 823 4.66 -5.98 -44.15
CA ALA A 823 3.32 -6.38 -43.74
C ALA A 823 3.00 -5.93 -42.30
N ARG A 824 3.93 -6.12 -41.34
CA ARG A 824 3.80 -5.60 -39.96
C ARG A 824 3.70 -4.09 -39.93
N GLN A 825 4.54 -3.39 -40.70
CA GLN A 825 4.49 -1.94 -40.82
C GLN A 825 3.15 -1.44 -41.38
N ILE A 826 2.63 -2.06 -42.45
CA ILE A 826 1.31 -1.74 -43.01
C ILE A 826 0.22 -1.95 -41.96
N GLY A 827 0.26 -3.05 -41.22
CA GLY A 827 -0.69 -3.31 -40.14
C GLY A 827 -0.62 -2.24 -39.04
N ALA A 828 0.58 -1.85 -38.62
CA ALA A 828 0.77 -0.78 -37.63
C ALA A 828 0.31 0.59 -38.15
N GLU A 829 0.57 0.92 -39.41
CA GLU A 829 0.12 2.18 -40.05
C GLU A 829 -1.41 2.27 -40.17
N ASN A 830 -2.09 1.13 -40.33
CA ASN A 830 -3.55 1.05 -40.42
C ASN A 830 -4.22 0.74 -39.07
N SER A 831 -3.45 0.76 -37.98
CA SER A 831 -3.96 0.54 -36.64
C SER A 831 -4.36 1.84 -35.93
N GLU A 832 -5.39 1.75 -35.11
CA GLU A 832 -6.00 2.83 -34.32
C GLU A 832 -5.65 2.73 -32.83
N GLY A 833 -5.19 1.57 -32.37
CA GLY A 833 -4.74 1.36 -31.01
C GLY A 833 -3.57 2.27 -30.62
N LYS A 834 -3.50 2.67 -29.35
CA LYS A 834 -2.32 3.33 -28.79
C LYS A 834 -1.13 2.38 -28.80
N PHE A 835 -1.41 1.10 -28.58
CA PHE A 835 -0.43 0.03 -28.60
C PHE A 835 -0.70 -0.98 -29.72
N VAL A 836 0.37 -1.55 -30.25
CA VAL A 836 0.35 -2.65 -31.22
C VAL A 836 0.97 -3.89 -30.61
N VAL A 837 0.37 -5.04 -30.88
CA VAL A 837 0.93 -6.37 -30.58
C VAL A 837 1.06 -7.13 -31.88
N PHE A 838 2.27 -7.54 -32.25
CA PHE A 838 2.46 -8.43 -33.39
C PHE A 838 2.23 -9.88 -32.96
N HIS A 839 1.49 -10.64 -33.75
CA HIS A 839 1.25 -12.06 -33.49
C HIS A 839 1.41 -12.87 -34.77
N ASP A 840 2.06 -14.03 -34.68
CA ASP A 840 2.32 -14.88 -35.83
C ASP A 840 1.25 -15.98 -35.93
N ALA A 841 0.83 -16.31 -37.16
CA ALA A 841 -0.33 -17.16 -37.37
C ALA A 841 -0.18 -18.61 -36.88
N ASP A 842 1.05 -19.11 -36.73
CA ASP A 842 1.35 -20.45 -36.24
C ASP A 842 1.55 -20.55 -34.72
N ASP A 843 1.45 -19.43 -34.00
CA ASP A 843 1.63 -19.36 -32.55
C ASP A 843 0.30 -19.42 -31.77
N LEU A 844 0.42 -19.61 -30.46
CA LEU A 844 -0.66 -19.45 -29.47
C LEU A 844 -0.26 -18.44 -28.42
N ILE A 845 -1.21 -17.62 -27.99
CA ILE A 845 -1.05 -16.66 -26.89
C ILE A 845 -2.01 -17.03 -25.74
N HIS A 846 -1.58 -16.87 -24.49
CA HIS A 846 -2.39 -17.21 -23.33
C HIS A 846 -3.60 -16.24 -23.22
N PRO A 847 -4.79 -16.69 -22.77
CA PRO A 847 -5.99 -15.84 -22.63
C PRO A 847 -5.81 -14.52 -21.87
N LYS A 848 -4.87 -14.47 -20.92
CA LYS A 848 -4.60 -13.29 -20.09
C LYS A 848 -3.38 -12.47 -20.55
N THR A 849 -2.76 -12.78 -21.69
CA THR A 849 -1.49 -12.13 -22.08
C THR A 849 -1.65 -10.62 -22.20
N ILE A 850 -2.59 -10.12 -23.00
CA ILE A 850 -2.74 -8.68 -23.23
C ILE A 850 -3.08 -7.94 -21.92
N GLU A 851 -3.99 -8.50 -21.12
CA GLU A 851 -4.35 -7.97 -19.80
C GLU A 851 -3.13 -7.86 -18.87
N ARG A 852 -2.28 -8.89 -18.83
CA ARG A 852 -1.06 -8.93 -18.00
C ARG A 852 -0.03 -7.90 -18.45
N LEU A 853 0.19 -7.78 -19.76
CA LEU A 853 1.11 -6.77 -20.31
C LEU A 853 0.64 -5.35 -20.00
N LEU A 854 -0.68 -5.08 -20.18
CA LEU A 854 -1.29 -3.80 -19.80
C LEU A 854 -1.25 -3.54 -18.28
N ASN A 855 -1.30 -4.59 -17.47
CA ASN A 855 -1.18 -4.46 -16.02
C ASN A 855 0.24 -4.11 -15.56
N ASP A 856 1.27 -4.55 -16.28
CA ASP A 856 2.65 -4.27 -15.87
C ASP A 856 3.20 -2.96 -16.46
N ILE A 857 2.78 -2.57 -17.67
CA ILE A 857 3.34 -1.38 -18.36
C ILE A 857 3.20 -0.08 -17.56
N GLU A 858 2.17 0.05 -16.73
CA GLU A 858 1.95 1.21 -15.85
C GLU A 858 2.99 1.34 -14.71
N ASN A 859 3.80 0.31 -14.47
CA ASN A 859 4.89 0.34 -13.52
C ASN A 859 6.19 0.92 -14.10
N PHE A 860 6.17 1.35 -15.36
CA PHE A 860 7.34 1.85 -16.07
C PHE A 860 7.06 3.24 -16.66
N GLU A 861 7.31 4.28 -15.87
CA GLU A 861 6.93 5.66 -16.21
C GLU A 861 7.86 6.31 -17.25
N ASP A 862 9.19 6.10 -17.17
CA ASP A 862 10.17 6.79 -18.03
C ASP A 862 10.49 6.07 -19.35
N ARG A 863 10.35 4.74 -19.39
CA ARG A 863 10.66 3.90 -20.56
C ARG A 863 9.69 2.74 -20.61
N LYS A 864 9.00 2.55 -21.73
CA LYS A 864 8.05 1.43 -21.86
C LYS A 864 8.85 0.15 -22.04
N PRO A 865 8.66 -0.90 -21.22
CA PRO A 865 9.44 -2.12 -21.35
C PRO A 865 9.06 -2.85 -22.63
N LEU A 866 10.06 -3.40 -23.32
CA LEU A 866 9.83 -4.50 -24.24
C LEU A 866 9.67 -5.77 -23.39
N LEU A 867 8.43 -6.16 -23.16
CA LEU A 867 8.08 -7.36 -22.44
C LEU A 867 8.30 -8.57 -23.37
N ALA A 868 9.52 -9.15 -23.33
CA ALA A 868 9.79 -10.39 -24.06
C ALA A 868 9.18 -11.58 -23.29
N VAL A 869 8.18 -12.24 -23.89
CA VAL A 869 7.45 -13.36 -23.29
C VAL A 869 8.18 -14.69 -23.53
N PRO A 870 8.22 -15.61 -22.55
CA PRO A 870 8.70 -16.97 -22.75
C PRO A 870 7.94 -17.72 -23.84
N CYS A 871 8.67 -18.43 -24.71
CA CYS A 871 8.12 -19.26 -25.77
C CYS A 871 8.18 -20.74 -25.38
N ALA A 872 7.02 -21.36 -25.16
CA ALA A 872 6.85 -22.79 -25.04
C ALA A 872 6.71 -23.45 -26.42
N LEU A 873 7.51 -24.46 -26.71
CA LEU A 873 7.42 -25.20 -27.96
C LEU A 873 6.25 -26.18 -27.93
N MET A 874 5.57 -26.28 -29.07
CA MET A 874 4.54 -27.28 -29.31
C MET A 874 4.84 -28.10 -30.56
N ASN A 875 4.18 -29.25 -30.69
CA ASN A 875 4.16 -30.08 -31.88
C ASN A 875 2.72 -30.59 -32.08
N ASN A 876 2.13 -30.30 -33.25
CA ASN A 876 0.76 -30.63 -33.59
C ASN A 876 -0.24 -30.11 -32.53
N GLY A 877 -0.06 -28.86 -32.08
CA GLY A 877 -0.93 -28.22 -31.09
C GLY A 877 -0.78 -28.70 -29.64
N SER A 878 0.17 -29.59 -29.34
CA SER A 878 0.47 -30.03 -27.96
C SER A 878 1.83 -29.55 -27.50
N PHE A 879 1.93 -29.05 -26.26
CA PHE A 879 3.21 -28.64 -25.68
C PHE A 879 4.17 -29.82 -25.53
N ILE A 880 5.45 -29.59 -25.83
CA ILE A 880 6.51 -30.61 -25.69
C ILE A 880 7.40 -30.37 -24.46
N GLY A 881 7.09 -29.34 -23.66
CA GLY A 881 7.78 -29.01 -22.42
C GLY A 881 9.13 -28.32 -22.60
N GLN A 882 9.48 -27.91 -23.81
CA GLN A 882 10.65 -27.08 -24.05
C GLN A 882 10.22 -25.61 -24.01
N ILE A 883 10.92 -24.78 -23.24
CA ILE A 883 10.64 -23.36 -23.14
C ILE A 883 11.94 -22.59 -23.42
N TRP A 884 11.81 -21.53 -24.22
CA TRP A 884 12.86 -20.56 -24.47
C TRP A 884 12.46 -19.25 -23.82
N SER A 885 13.42 -18.65 -23.13
CA SER A 885 13.24 -17.34 -22.55
C SER A 885 14.49 -16.51 -22.77
N VAL A 886 14.30 -15.21 -22.67
CA VAL A 886 15.37 -14.25 -22.78
C VAL A 886 16.12 -14.16 -21.45
N ASN A 887 17.44 -13.99 -21.52
CA ASN A 887 18.26 -13.77 -20.33
C ASN A 887 18.05 -12.36 -19.78
N PHE A 888 18.22 -12.21 -18.48
CA PHE A 888 18.30 -10.90 -17.86
C PHE A 888 19.70 -10.33 -18.13
N PHE A 889 19.80 -9.12 -18.71
CA PHE A 889 21.08 -8.49 -19.02
C PHE A 889 21.38 -7.35 -18.04
N LYS A 890 22.66 -7.15 -17.69
CA LYS A 890 23.09 -6.12 -16.75
C LYS A 890 22.94 -4.72 -17.34
N ASN A 891 23.13 -4.60 -18.65
CA ASN A 891 22.97 -3.36 -19.40
C ASN A 891 22.84 -3.64 -20.90
N ASP A 892 22.52 -2.58 -21.66
CA ASP A 892 22.34 -2.65 -23.11
C ASP A 892 23.61 -3.12 -23.86
N ILE A 893 24.82 -2.79 -23.37
CA ILE A 893 26.09 -3.20 -23.99
C ILE A 893 26.24 -4.72 -23.96
N GLU A 894 26.02 -5.34 -22.81
CA GLU A 894 26.07 -6.80 -22.66
C GLU A 894 25.04 -7.48 -23.57
N ARG A 895 23.80 -6.96 -23.60
CA ARG A 895 22.73 -7.47 -24.46
C ARG A 895 23.11 -7.46 -25.94
N PHE A 896 23.48 -6.30 -26.47
CA PHE A 896 23.82 -6.18 -27.89
C PHE A 896 25.05 -7.00 -28.26
N THR A 897 26.02 -7.09 -27.35
CA THR A 897 27.21 -7.95 -27.53
C THR A 897 26.80 -9.42 -27.71
N GLU A 898 25.95 -9.93 -26.83
CA GLU A 898 25.45 -11.31 -26.87
C GLU A 898 24.59 -11.60 -28.11
N GLU A 899 23.82 -10.64 -28.61
CA GLU A 899 23.05 -10.78 -29.85
C GLU A 899 23.93 -10.83 -31.10
N ILE A 900 24.90 -9.92 -31.20
CA ILE A 900 25.85 -9.87 -32.32
C ILE A 900 26.68 -11.16 -32.38
N ILE A 901 27.18 -11.61 -31.23
CA ILE A 901 28.00 -12.83 -31.14
C ILE A 901 27.18 -14.09 -31.44
N ALA A 902 25.92 -14.14 -30.97
CA ALA A 902 25.06 -15.32 -31.17
C ALA A 902 24.50 -15.44 -32.59
N LEU A 903 24.60 -14.39 -33.42
CA LEU A 903 23.99 -14.35 -34.76
C LEU A 903 22.48 -14.64 -34.73
N SER A 904 21.84 -14.17 -33.66
CA SER A 904 20.41 -14.34 -33.40
C SER A 904 19.90 -13.12 -32.65
N GLY A 905 18.77 -12.56 -33.09
CA GLY A 905 18.08 -11.56 -32.28
C GLY A 905 17.49 -12.21 -31.04
N ARG A 906 17.68 -11.57 -29.89
CA ARG A 906 17.07 -11.96 -28.61
C ARG A 906 15.89 -11.07 -28.25
N THR A 907 15.65 -10.07 -29.08
CA THR A 907 14.59 -9.08 -28.95
C THR A 907 13.38 -9.48 -29.77
N SER A 908 12.47 -10.24 -29.16
CA SER A 908 11.18 -10.54 -29.77
C SER A 908 10.23 -9.36 -29.60
N ILE A 909 9.64 -8.93 -30.70
CA ILE A 909 8.50 -8.00 -30.73
C ILE A 909 7.15 -8.74 -30.79
N ILE A 910 7.19 -10.06 -30.96
CA ILE A 910 6.00 -10.90 -31.06
C ILE A 910 5.41 -11.06 -29.66
N ASN A 911 4.09 -10.82 -29.56
CA ASN A 911 3.33 -10.81 -28.32
C ASN A 911 3.84 -9.78 -27.30
N THR A 912 4.49 -8.72 -27.78
CA THR A 912 4.92 -7.59 -26.95
C THR A 912 4.04 -6.38 -27.21
N LEU A 913 3.70 -5.65 -26.15
CA LEU A 913 2.93 -4.41 -26.21
C LEU A 913 3.85 -3.25 -26.59
N LEU A 914 3.69 -2.70 -27.80
CA LEU A 914 4.57 -1.67 -28.36
C LEU A 914 3.80 -0.37 -28.62
N ASP A 915 4.41 0.78 -28.36
CA ASP A 915 3.80 2.06 -28.75
C ASP A 915 3.66 2.14 -30.27
N ARG A 916 2.43 2.33 -30.75
CA ARG A 916 2.13 2.34 -32.20
C ARG A 916 2.97 3.40 -32.91
N GLN A 917 3.06 4.59 -32.35
CA GLN A 917 3.71 5.71 -33.01
C GLN A 917 5.21 5.47 -33.13
N GLU A 918 5.83 4.94 -32.07
CA GLU A 918 7.24 4.57 -32.10
C GLU A 918 7.51 3.45 -33.12
N VAL A 919 6.67 2.40 -33.15
CA VAL A 919 6.78 1.33 -34.15
C VAL A 919 6.72 1.87 -35.57
N VAL A 920 5.73 2.73 -35.87
CA VAL A 920 5.56 3.31 -37.20
C VAL A 920 6.76 4.18 -37.57
N ASN A 921 7.23 5.03 -36.64
CA ASN A 921 8.37 5.93 -36.87
C ASN A 921 9.66 5.14 -37.11
N THR A 922 10.02 4.26 -36.18
CA THR A 922 11.24 3.44 -36.27
C THR A 922 11.18 2.51 -37.48
N GLY A 923 10.02 1.91 -37.77
CA GLY A 923 9.81 1.07 -38.95
C GLY A 923 10.03 1.84 -40.26
N ASN A 924 9.52 3.07 -40.37
CA ASN A 924 9.78 3.93 -41.53
C ASN A 924 11.25 4.31 -41.68
N THR A 925 11.93 4.61 -40.57
CA THR A 925 13.38 4.86 -40.55
C THR A 925 14.15 3.63 -41.05
N ILE A 926 13.82 2.43 -40.57
CA ILE A 926 14.44 1.18 -41.00
C ILE A 926 14.20 0.96 -42.51
N LEU A 927 12.96 1.07 -42.99
CA LEU A 927 12.64 0.91 -44.42
C LEU A 927 13.44 1.89 -45.30
N LYS A 928 13.58 3.14 -44.86
CA LYS A 928 14.38 4.15 -45.56
C LYS A 928 15.86 3.77 -45.58
N LEU A 929 16.44 3.35 -44.45
CA LEU A 929 17.83 2.90 -44.37
C LEU A 929 18.10 1.67 -45.24
N LEU A 930 17.19 0.70 -45.26
CA LEU A 930 17.26 -0.49 -46.11
C LEU A 930 17.24 -0.10 -47.61
N SER A 931 16.41 0.88 -47.99
CA SER A 931 16.32 1.35 -49.37
C SER A 931 17.63 1.97 -49.88
N TYR A 932 18.38 2.69 -49.03
CA TYR A 932 19.67 3.29 -49.41
C TYR A 932 20.74 2.26 -49.74
N VAL A 933 20.62 1.04 -49.22
CA VAL A 933 21.54 -0.07 -49.50
C VAL A 933 20.94 -1.10 -50.48
N GLY A 934 19.83 -0.76 -51.13
CA GLY A 934 19.21 -1.58 -52.17
C GLY A 934 18.47 -2.82 -51.64
N ILE A 935 17.99 -2.80 -50.40
CA ILE A 935 17.23 -3.90 -49.81
C ILE A 935 15.74 -3.58 -49.86
N GLU A 936 15.00 -4.35 -50.65
CA GLU A 936 13.55 -4.21 -50.79
C GLU A 936 12.77 -5.05 -49.76
N LYS A 937 13.32 -6.22 -49.36
CA LYS A 937 12.62 -7.18 -48.49
C LYS A 937 13.59 -7.78 -47.48
N LEU A 938 13.17 -7.83 -46.22
CA LEU A 938 13.85 -8.54 -45.14
C LEU A 938 12.89 -9.62 -44.62
N SER A 939 13.28 -10.89 -44.75
CA SER A 939 12.43 -12.05 -44.42
C SER A 939 12.86 -12.78 -43.14
N VAL A 940 14.03 -12.45 -42.62
CA VAL A 940 14.59 -12.98 -41.37
C VAL A 940 15.26 -11.85 -40.60
N ALA A 941 15.19 -11.91 -39.27
CA ALA A 941 15.77 -10.93 -38.34
C ALA A 941 15.16 -9.52 -38.42
N GLU A 942 14.01 -9.39 -39.08
CA GLU A 942 13.27 -8.14 -39.17
C GLU A 942 12.65 -7.71 -37.85
N ASP A 943 12.21 -8.69 -37.06
CA ASP A 943 11.71 -8.53 -35.70
C ASP A 943 12.82 -8.01 -34.77
N SER A 944 13.99 -8.63 -34.88
CA SER A 944 15.21 -8.34 -34.14
C SER A 944 15.69 -6.92 -34.44
N LEU A 945 15.73 -6.57 -35.73
CA LEU A 945 16.11 -5.23 -36.17
C LEU A 945 15.17 -4.16 -35.62
N LEU A 946 13.86 -4.37 -35.67
CA LEU A 946 12.90 -3.42 -35.11
C LEU A 946 13.05 -3.26 -33.60
N GLY A 947 13.11 -4.37 -32.87
CA GLY A 947 13.26 -4.37 -31.42
C GLY A 947 14.55 -3.69 -30.95
N ASP A 948 15.67 -3.95 -31.64
CA ASP A 948 16.95 -3.34 -31.32
C ASP A 948 16.96 -1.84 -31.57
N MET A 949 16.41 -1.41 -32.71
CA MET A 949 16.32 0.01 -33.04
C MET A 949 15.40 0.77 -32.08
N LEU A 950 14.24 0.19 -31.71
CA LEU A 950 13.35 0.76 -30.70
C LEU A 950 14.05 0.89 -29.33
N THR A 951 14.86 -0.10 -28.94
CA THR A 951 15.65 -0.02 -27.70
C THR A 951 16.71 1.09 -27.79
N LEU A 952 17.42 1.18 -28.92
CA LEU A 952 18.47 2.19 -29.12
C LEU A 952 17.93 3.61 -29.12
N GLU A 953 16.74 3.84 -29.65
CA GLU A 953 16.09 5.16 -29.67
C GLU A 953 15.63 5.61 -28.27
N GLY A 954 15.74 4.75 -27.25
CA GLY A 954 15.32 5.02 -25.88
C GLY A 954 13.83 4.76 -25.65
N ASN A 955 13.14 4.25 -26.66
CA ASN A 955 11.70 3.98 -26.64
C ASN A 955 11.36 2.71 -25.87
N LEU A 956 12.30 1.77 -25.76
CA LEU A 956 12.12 0.52 -25.06
C LEU A 956 13.16 0.26 -23.97
N LEU A 957 12.71 -0.30 -22.85
CA LEU A 957 13.56 -0.90 -21.83
C LEU A 957 13.55 -2.42 -22.00
N PHE A 958 14.71 -3.03 -22.26
CA PHE A 958 14.80 -4.47 -22.48
C PHE A 958 14.79 -5.23 -21.15
N LEU A 959 13.63 -5.77 -20.77
CA LEU A 959 13.48 -6.58 -19.56
C LEU A 959 12.69 -7.84 -19.92
N PRO A 960 13.24 -9.03 -19.71
CA PRO A 960 12.49 -10.25 -19.95
C PRO A 960 11.33 -10.34 -18.97
N VAL A 961 10.13 -10.61 -19.48
CA VAL A 961 8.93 -10.62 -18.67
C VAL A 961 8.19 -11.92 -18.82
N PHE A 962 8.12 -12.66 -17.72
CA PHE A 962 7.72 -14.06 -17.72
C PHE A 962 6.26 -14.25 -17.24
N TYR A 963 5.40 -13.24 -17.41
CA TYR A 963 3.99 -13.32 -17.00
C TYR A 963 3.14 -14.29 -17.82
N THR A 964 3.62 -14.67 -19.00
CA THR A 964 2.83 -15.45 -19.94
C THR A 964 3.71 -16.32 -20.79
N TYR A 965 3.13 -17.43 -21.23
CA TYR A 965 3.73 -18.29 -22.23
C TYR A 965 3.14 -17.98 -23.60
N CYS A 966 3.99 -18.01 -24.61
CA CYS A 966 3.62 -18.09 -26.03
C CYS A 966 3.86 -19.51 -26.49
N GLY A 967 2.91 -20.12 -27.20
CA GLY A 967 3.06 -21.44 -27.78
C GLY A 967 3.60 -21.36 -29.21
N TYR A 968 4.81 -21.83 -29.48
CA TYR A 968 5.45 -21.77 -30.80
C TYR A 968 5.50 -23.12 -31.51
N GLU A 969 4.98 -23.21 -32.73
CA GLU A 969 4.89 -24.47 -33.49
C GLU A 969 6.27 -24.95 -34.00
N ARG A 970 6.76 -26.03 -33.38
CA ARG A 970 8.01 -26.67 -33.79
C ARG A 970 7.81 -27.37 -35.14
N GLY A 971 8.85 -27.37 -35.96
CA GLY A 971 8.84 -28.15 -37.20
C GLY A 971 8.00 -27.55 -38.35
N ASN A 972 7.40 -26.36 -38.20
CA ASN A 972 6.77 -25.66 -39.32
C ASN A 972 7.76 -25.47 -40.49
N PRO A 973 7.61 -26.17 -41.64
CA PRO A 973 8.52 -26.09 -42.78
C PRO A 973 8.36 -24.78 -43.57
N ASP A 974 7.26 -24.07 -43.36
CA ASP A 974 6.92 -22.83 -44.06
C ASP A 974 7.53 -21.58 -43.39
N SER A 975 8.26 -21.78 -42.29
CA SER A 975 8.90 -20.71 -41.52
C SER A 975 10.18 -20.22 -42.21
N PHE A 976 10.23 -18.93 -42.56
CA PHE A 976 11.40 -18.31 -43.20
C PHE A 976 12.62 -18.27 -42.28
N SER A 977 12.43 -18.12 -40.96
CA SER A 977 13.52 -18.09 -39.98
C SER A 977 14.31 -19.41 -39.91
N LYS A 978 13.74 -20.50 -40.42
CA LYS A 978 14.38 -21.83 -40.53
C LYS A 978 15.09 -22.04 -41.87
N LYS A 979 14.88 -21.17 -42.88
CA LYS A 979 15.52 -21.29 -44.19
C LYS A 979 16.96 -20.77 -44.13
N LEU A 980 17.91 -21.71 -44.14
CA LEU A 980 19.35 -21.45 -44.04
C LEU A 980 19.84 -20.35 -45.00
N GLU A 981 19.44 -20.42 -46.27
CA GLU A 981 19.82 -19.43 -47.28
C GLU A 981 19.37 -18.01 -46.91
N ARG A 982 18.14 -17.86 -46.42
CA ARG A 982 17.60 -16.55 -46.00
C ARG A 982 18.32 -16.00 -44.78
N ARG A 983 18.66 -16.86 -43.80
CA ARG A 983 19.49 -16.45 -42.65
C ARG A 983 20.83 -15.87 -43.08
N ILE A 984 21.52 -16.52 -44.02
CA ILE A 984 22.82 -16.07 -44.56
C ILE A 984 22.67 -14.75 -45.33
N MET A 985 21.53 -14.54 -45.98
CA MET A 985 21.26 -13.32 -46.74
C MET A 985 20.94 -12.10 -45.88
N ASP A 986 20.11 -12.30 -44.85
CA ASP A 986 19.41 -11.22 -44.13
C ASP A 986 20.07 -10.86 -42.78
N ILE A 987 20.61 -11.83 -42.02
CA ILE A 987 21.27 -11.55 -40.72
C ILE A 987 22.43 -10.54 -40.86
N PRO A 988 23.30 -10.61 -41.89
CA PRO A 988 24.35 -9.62 -42.08
C PRO A 988 23.86 -8.17 -42.23
N VAL A 989 22.64 -7.97 -42.73
CA VAL A 989 22.03 -6.65 -42.90
C VAL A 989 21.75 -6.04 -41.53
N TRP A 990 21.06 -6.80 -40.68
CA TRP A 990 20.73 -6.40 -39.32
C TRP A 990 21.99 -6.08 -38.50
N ILE A 991 22.96 -7.00 -38.45
CA ILE A 991 24.20 -6.80 -37.68
C ILE A 991 25.00 -5.61 -38.23
N GLY A 992 25.08 -5.50 -39.56
CA GLY A 992 25.76 -4.38 -40.22
C GLY A 992 25.17 -3.03 -39.82
N LEU A 993 23.84 -2.91 -39.77
CA LEU A 993 23.18 -1.69 -39.32
C LEU A 993 23.41 -1.44 -37.82
N LEU A 994 23.16 -2.46 -36.98
CA LEU A 994 23.27 -2.38 -35.52
C LEU A 994 24.67 -1.94 -35.07
N VAL A 995 25.72 -2.58 -35.59
CA VAL A 995 27.11 -2.24 -35.28
C VAL A 995 27.42 -0.79 -35.64
N ASN A 996 26.98 -0.33 -36.80
CA ASN A 996 27.19 1.07 -37.18
C ASN A 996 26.40 2.03 -36.28
N PHE A 997 25.19 1.68 -35.87
CA PHE A 997 24.41 2.53 -34.96
C PHE A 997 25.08 2.65 -33.59
N LEU A 998 25.54 1.53 -33.03
CA LEU A 998 26.25 1.46 -31.75
C LEU A 998 27.58 2.21 -31.75
N THR A 999 28.29 2.22 -32.88
CA THR A 999 29.64 2.82 -32.98
C THR A 999 29.59 4.29 -33.43
N TYR A 1000 28.80 4.64 -34.44
CA TYR A 1000 28.75 6.01 -35.00
C TYR A 1000 27.70 6.90 -34.35
N LYS A 1001 26.47 6.40 -34.15
CA LYS A 1001 25.35 7.23 -33.65
C LYS A 1001 25.34 7.29 -32.12
N LYS A 1002 25.42 6.13 -31.45
CA LYS A 1002 25.33 6.03 -29.97
C LYS A 1002 26.68 6.03 -29.26
N LYS A 1003 27.79 5.78 -29.97
CA LYS A 1003 29.16 5.75 -29.43
C LYS A 1003 29.29 4.84 -28.19
N MET A 1004 28.58 3.71 -28.19
CA MET A 1004 28.59 2.74 -27.10
C MET A 1004 29.80 1.80 -27.15
N PHE A 1005 30.28 1.45 -28.36
CA PHE A 1005 31.45 0.61 -28.54
C PHE A 1005 32.64 1.44 -29.02
N ASP A 1006 33.79 1.28 -28.36
CA ASP A 1006 35.07 1.75 -28.87
C ASP A 1006 35.65 0.79 -29.94
N GLU A 1007 36.69 1.22 -30.65
CA GLU A 1007 37.27 0.43 -31.74
C GLU A 1007 37.85 -0.92 -31.26
N LYS A 1008 38.42 -0.96 -30.06
CA LYS A 1008 39.04 -2.18 -29.52
C LYS A 1008 37.98 -3.19 -29.11
N TYR A 1009 36.95 -2.73 -28.43
CA TYR A 1009 35.82 -3.55 -28.01
C TYR A 1009 35.04 -4.07 -29.22
N LEU A 1010 34.79 -3.19 -30.21
CA LEU A 1010 34.16 -3.59 -31.46
C LEU A 1010 34.96 -4.68 -32.19
N PHE A 1011 36.27 -4.51 -32.31
CA PHE A 1011 37.12 -5.51 -32.97
C PHE A 1011 36.96 -6.90 -32.35
N GLU A 1012 36.89 -6.98 -31.02
CA GLU A 1012 36.75 -8.25 -30.32
C GLU A 1012 35.37 -8.88 -30.53
N ILE A 1013 34.29 -8.09 -30.46
CA ILE A 1013 32.92 -8.56 -30.75
C ILE A 1013 32.83 -9.10 -32.18
N GLU A 1014 33.38 -8.37 -33.15
CA GLU A 1014 33.36 -8.79 -34.56
C GLU A 1014 34.19 -10.04 -34.81
N ARG A 1015 35.33 -10.20 -34.11
CA ARG A 1015 36.15 -11.40 -34.18
C ARG A 1015 35.34 -12.62 -33.72
N LEU A 1016 34.70 -12.52 -32.55
CA LEU A 1016 33.88 -13.61 -31.99
C LEU A 1016 32.66 -13.92 -32.87
N MET A 1017 31.99 -12.88 -33.39
CA MET A 1017 30.88 -13.04 -34.33
C MET A 1017 31.29 -13.81 -35.59
N LYS A 1018 32.44 -13.47 -36.19
CA LYS A 1018 32.98 -14.17 -37.37
C LYS A 1018 33.33 -15.63 -37.08
N GLU A 1019 33.95 -15.90 -35.93
CA GLU A 1019 34.25 -17.26 -35.49
C GLU A 1019 32.96 -18.08 -35.33
N ASN A 1020 31.93 -17.49 -34.71
CA ASN A 1020 30.63 -18.13 -34.55
C ASN A 1020 29.90 -18.33 -35.88
N ALA A 1021 30.06 -17.43 -36.86
CA ALA A 1021 29.48 -17.60 -38.19
C ALA A 1021 30.02 -18.86 -38.88
N LEU A 1022 31.34 -19.07 -38.84
CA LEU A 1022 31.98 -20.27 -39.38
C LEU A 1022 31.53 -21.54 -38.63
N LYS A 1023 31.36 -21.43 -37.31
CA LYS A 1023 30.91 -22.54 -36.47
C LYS A 1023 29.46 -22.94 -36.73
N PHE A 1024 28.53 -22.00 -36.76
CA PHE A 1024 27.10 -22.28 -36.86
C PHE A 1024 26.64 -22.61 -38.28
N TYR A 1025 27.24 -21.98 -39.29
CA TYR A 1025 26.83 -22.14 -40.69
C TYR A 1025 27.77 -23.03 -41.50
N GLY A 1026 28.90 -23.46 -40.91
CA GLY A 1026 29.96 -24.18 -41.60
C GLY A 1026 30.84 -23.25 -42.45
N GLU A 1027 31.96 -23.77 -42.97
CA GLU A 1027 33.00 -22.93 -43.58
C GLU A 1027 32.53 -22.14 -44.81
N ILE A 1028 31.80 -22.78 -45.73
CA ILE A 1028 31.36 -22.15 -46.99
C ILE A 1028 30.33 -21.05 -46.71
N ASN A 1029 29.28 -21.38 -45.97
CA ASN A 1029 28.17 -20.45 -45.71
C ASN A 1029 28.56 -19.38 -44.69
N GLY A 1030 29.40 -19.72 -43.71
CA GLY A 1030 29.97 -18.78 -42.76
C GLY A 1030 30.81 -17.71 -43.45
N LYS A 1031 31.67 -18.08 -44.41
CA LYS A 1031 32.43 -17.10 -45.22
C LYS A 1031 31.49 -16.18 -46.01
N LYS A 1032 30.45 -16.72 -46.65
CA LYS A 1032 29.44 -15.91 -47.35
C LYS A 1032 28.73 -14.91 -46.43
N LEU A 1033 28.36 -15.34 -45.22
CA LEU A 1033 27.75 -14.48 -44.21
C LEU A 1033 28.70 -13.33 -43.83
N ILE A 1034 29.98 -13.64 -43.57
CA ILE A 1034 31.01 -12.66 -43.20
C ILE A 1034 31.26 -11.66 -44.33
N GLU A 1035 31.38 -12.12 -45.58
CA GLU A 1035 31.58 -11.24 -46.75
C GLU A 1035 30.41 -10.25 -46.91
N ARG A 1036 29.18 -10.73 -46.74
CA ARG A 1036 27.98 -9.88 -46.76
C ARG A 1036 27.94 -8.92 -45.59
N TYR A 1037 28.36 -9.35 -44.41
CA TYR A 1037 28.44 -8.51 -43.23
C TYR A 1037 29.40 -7.34 -43.47
N GLU A 1038 30.61 -7.61 -43.96
CA GLU A 1038 31.59 -6.56 -44.27
C GLU A 1038 31.10 -5.62 -45.39
N PHE A 1039 30.36 -6.15 -46.36
CA PHE A 1039 29.68 -5.34 -47.35
C PHE A 1039 28.68 -4.36 -46.71
N TYR A 1040 27.68 -4.87 -45.98
CA TYR A 1040 26.64 -4.02 -45.38
C TYR A 1040 27.18 -3.11 -44.28
N LYS A 1041 28.18 -3.55 -43.51
CA LYS A 1041 28.88 -2.69 -42.55
C LYS A 1041 29.45 -1.45 -43.25
N ARG A 1042 30.10 -1.60 -44.41
CA ARG A 1042 30.62 -0.45 -45.18
C ARG A 1042 29.51 0.40 -45.78
N GLU A 1043 28.47 -0.20 -46.35
CA GLU A 1043 27.39 0.56 -46.96
C GLU A 1043 26.59 1.35 -45.92
N PHE A 1044 26.19 0.76 -44.80
CA PHE A 1044 25.52 1.48 -43.72
C PHE A 1044 26.40 2.57 -43.11
N ARG A 1045 27.72 2.37 -43.02
CA ARG A 1045 28.66 3.42 -42.59
C ARG A 1045 28.59 4.64 -43.51
N LYS A 1046 28.58 4.43 -44.83
CA LYS A 1046 28.43 5.52 -45.82
C LYS A 1046 27.08 6.21 -45.66
N VAL A 1047 26.01 5.44 -45.54
CA VAL A 1047 24.64 5.99 -45.37
C VAL A 1047 24.56 6.86 -44.12
N LEU A 1048 25.00 6.36 -42.96
CA LEU A 1048 24.94 7.09 -41.69
C LEU A 1048 25.90 8.28 -41.63
N THR A 1049 26.97 8.28 -42.43
CA THR A 1049 27.88 9.44 -42.57
C THR A 1049 27.27 10.52 -43.47
N ASN A 1050 26.64 10.12 -44.58
CA ASN A 1050 26.10 11.03 -45.59
C ASN A 1050 24.69 11.54 -45.26
N HIS A 1051 23.95 10.82 -44.43
CA HIS A 1051 22.58 11.11 -43.99
C HIS A 1051 22.55 11.10 -42.45
N ALA A 1052 23.30 12.03 -41.86
CA ALA A 1052 23.51 12.09 -40.40
C ALA A 1052 22.30 12.65 -39.63
N GLU A 1053 21.51 13.53 -40.28
CA GLU A 1053 20.17 13.95 -39.86
C GLU A 1053 19.22 12.75 -39.91
#